data_AF-A0A2R6EYJ4-F1
#
_entry.id   AF-A0A2R6EYJ4-F1
#
_cell.length_a   1.000
_cell.length_b   1.000
_cell.length_c   1.000
_cell.angle_alpha   90.00
_cell.angle_beta   90.00
_cell.angle_gamma   90.00
#
_symmetry.space_group_name_H-M   'P 1'
#
loop_
_entity.id
_entity.type
_entity.pdbx_description
1 polymer ?
#
loop_
_entity_poly.entity_id
_entity_poly.type
_entity_poly.pdbx_seq_one_letter_code
_entity_poly.pdbx_strand_id
1 'polypeptide(L)'
;MADTPNHEYNVPDQGDQDWHNPLNENFEAFDSDIELRDEESELSTYTPAAGAKFLSTDTGVVYVGDGSDWTAAFVHPAYDPSTGEAQFDQTVSTPGLTGALTGGDELTDIAGNNLTISNGQLDASTGGGGGGGGGISSLSGGDGVAVTLQGLVTGGQELSTIAGTNLSIDSNGQLNASGGGGGGGGGISSLSGGDGVDPASISDGDTLSVAWGDANDLDSDGNVTTGGGGGEWQQNGSLLEPSDSSIDGVDVDELHAPLLDAGTGPLEVTVGGARVLRVTAEDSGDAGNVVAGHSSNVVSSGVIGATIAGGGLHGGGNLQPNSVTGEYGTVGGGFGNRADESGTVGGGSANRASNLGATVAGGRKNLAAGQASSVGGGESNDADDDDATVAGGRENTAGFVKTTVGGGFDNTADGRGATIAGGTLNVASGLKTSIGGGSSNEVTADYATIGGGRHNNAAGEYATIAGGGPTDESNAQATQNYVSGDYGTIGGGGDNSVTAASGTVGGGRRNEVSNGFATVGGGDQNKATGARATVAGGHINEATGPVATVAGGGNNEASDYLATVGGGERNEASGYRATVAGGIKNVASAESATVGGGYLNQAEADGATIAGGAPTGDNFPEDTNNVVYDDYGTVGGGGNNQAGSDDDDPTTAQFATIPGGRDNQASGNYSFAAGRNATASHDGSFVVGDSSSDGIVSVASDEARFQGSIRSSRLTTESDGIWHYSDSQSTTADWRTVYAPGNDEWRVEQWDPDSGLGAWIRKMWVTAGGDVEAQGAKNFVETVDTDDGEKEVVYTASESGTAHTEESGVAELDDGRVEIDLPEHFTWVTSEDDPLHVQTTPYSADSAGLAVVERSTEHLVVEDLDGEGDYEFSYTVRGTRDGYEDKQVVREPSEATATESASPADD
;
A
#
# COMPACT_ATOMS: atom_id res chain seq x y z
N MET A 1 -11.97 -14.17 3.66
CA MET A 1 -10.65 -14.23 3.00
C MET A 1 -10.36 -15.69 2.74
N ALA A 2 -9.86 -16.04 1.57
CA ALA A 2 -9.47 -17.41 1.26
C ALA A 2 -8.23 -17.77 2.10
N ASP A 3 -8.31 -18.89 2.81
CA ASP A 3 -7.19 -19.48 3.54
C ASP A 3 -6.10 -19.87 2.55
N THR A 4 -5.08 -19.02 2.41
CA THR A 4 -3.77 -19.51 1.98
C THR A 4 -3.18 -20.31 3.14
N PRO A 5 -2.49 -21.44 2.89
CA PRO A 5 -1.72 -22.11 3.94
C PRO A 5 -0.57 -21.18 4.35
N ASN A 6 -0.81 -20.32 5.33
CA ASN A 6 0.22 -19.56 5.99
C ASN A 6 0.97 -20.53 6.91
N HIS A 7 2.28 -20.38 7.07
CA HIS A 7 3.22 -21.33 7.67
C HIS A 7 3.03 -21.58 9.18
N GLU A 8 1.80 -21.83 9.64
CA GLU A 8 1.41 -22.08 11.04
C GLU A 8 1.77 -20.93 12.02
N TYR A 9 1.85 -19.68 11.54
CA TYR A 9 2.12 -18.52 12.40
C TYR A 9 0.94 -18.19 13.33
N ASN A 10 1.27 -17.82 14.58
CA ASN A 10 0.31 -17.49 15.64
C ASN A 10 -0.34 -16.12 15.39
N VAL A 11 -1.67 -16.04 15.32
CA VAL A 11 -2.39 -14.76 15.15
C VAL A 11 -3.06 -14.40 16.49
N PRO A 12 -2.73 -13.26 17.11
CA PRO A 12 -3.43 -12.81 18.33
C PRO A 12 -4.89 -12.45 18.02
N ASP A 13 -5.80 -12.81 18.93
CA ASP A 13 -7.23 -12.51 18.78
C ASP A 13 -7.51 -11.02 18.97
N GLN A 14 -8.60 -10.54 18.35
CA GLN A 14 -9.00 -9.13 18.44
C GLN A 14 -9.31 -8.75 19.91
N GLY A 15 -8.43 -7.96 20.52
CA GLY A 15 -8.58 -7.46 21.90
C GLY A 15 -7.53 -7.98 22.89
N ASP A 16 -6.62 -8.85 22.47
CA ASP A 16 -5.54 -9.34 23.34
C ASP A 16 -4.58 -8.22 23.74
N GLN A 17 -4.31 -8.11 25.05
CA GLN A 17 -3.37 -7.10 25.59
C GLN A 17 -1.91 -7.57 25.52
N ASP A 18 -1.68 -8.88 25.39
CA ASP A 18 -0.36 -9.50 25.27
C ASP A 18 -0.03 -9.92 23.83
N TRP A 19 -0.61 -9.21 22.84
CA TRP A 19 -0.45 -9.45 21.40
C TRP A 19 1.02 -9.53 20.95
N HIS A 20 1.92 -8.91 21.70
CA HIS A 20 3.35 -8.86 21.41
C HIS A 20 4.04 -10.22 21.56
N ASN A 21 3.53 -11.14 22.40
CA ASN A 21 4.15 -12.46 22.60
C ASN A 21 4.02 -13.38 21.36
N PRO A 22 2.83 -13.65 20.81
CA PRO A 22 2.70 -14.47 19.60
C PRO A 22 3.32 -13.82 18.37
N LEU A 23 3.36 -12.48 18.32
CA LEU A 23 4.09 -11.75 17.27
C LEU A 23 5.61 -11.94 17.39
N ASN A 24 6.17 -11.86 18.60
CA ASN A 24 7.59 -12.13 18.82
C ASN A 24 7.95 -13.59 18.49
N GLU A 25 7.09 -14.55 18.83
CA GLU A 25 7.27 -15.96 18.45
C GLU A 25 7.26 -16.14 16.92
N ASN A 26 6.40 -15.41 16.19
CA ASN A 26 6.44 -15.42 14.72
C ASN A 26 7.71 -14.79 14.16
N PHE A 27 8.20 -13.69 14.77
CA PHE A 27 9.46 -13.06 14.36
C PHE A 27 10.66 -13.97 14.61
N GLU A 28 10.70 -14.70 15.72
CA GLU A 28 11.73 -15.72 15.99
C GLU A 28 11.66 -16.88 14.97
N ALA A 29 10.47 -17.28 14.53
CA ALA A 29 10.31 -18.29 13.47
C ALA A 29 10.81 -17.79 12.10
N PHE A 30 10.55 -16.51 11.77
CA PHE A 30 11.01 -15.90 10.52
C PHE A 30 12.54 -15.90 10.36
N ASP A 31 13.30 -15.72 11.46
CA ASP A 31 14.76 -15.77 11.43
C ASP A 31 15.31 -17.13 10.99
N SER A 32 14.50 -18.20 11.05
CA SER A 32 14.88 -19.56 10.59
C SER A 32 14.24 -19.98 9.26
N ASP A 33 13.09 -19.40 8.92
CA ASP A 33 12.34 -19.71 7.69
C ASP A 33 12.86 -18.93 6.47
N ILE A 34 13.41 -17.74 6.70
CA ILE A 34 13.88 -16.85 5.63
C ILE A 34 15.38 -17.10 5.39
N GLU A 35 15.71 -17.53 4.18
CA GLU A 35 17.10 -17.65 3.72
C GLU A 35 17.66 -16.26 3.35
N LEU A 36 18.71 -15.83 4.04
CA LEU A 36 19.50 -14.64 3.69
C LEU A 36 20.37 -14.95 2.48
N ARG A 37 20.52 -13.99 1.55
CA ARG A 37 21.31 -14.14 0.32
C ARG A 37 22.20 -12.93 0.12
N ASP A 38 23.51 -13.10 0.22
CA ASP A 38 24.50 -12.04 -0.01
C ASP A 38 25.87 -12.63 -0.37
N GLU A 39 26.88 -11.81 -0.67
CA GLU A 39 28.26 -12.28 -0.89
C GLU A 39 28.87 -12.88 0.39
N GLU A 40 29.72 -13.90 0.27
CA GLU A 40 30.36 -14.60 1.40
C GLU A 40 31.19 -13.64 2.26
N SER A 41 31.73 -12.58 1.65
CA SER A 41 32.49 -11.55 2.35
C SER A 41 31.64 -10.77 3.38
N GLU A 42 30.33 -10.71 3.18
CA GLU A 42 29.38 -10.03 4.06
C GLU A 42 28.82 -10.94 5.17
N LEU A 43 29.13 -12.24 5.18
CA LEU A 43 28.65 -13.21 6.17
C LEU A 43 28.90 -12.75 7.62
N SER A 44 30.04 -12.10 7.86
CA SER A 44 30.42 -11.58 9.20
C SER A 44 29.62 -10.36 9.67
N THR A 45 28.85 -9.73 8.78
CA THR A 45 27.97 -8.60 9.13
C THR A 45 26.62 -9.05 9.68
N TYR A 46 26.24 -10.32 9.45
CA TYR A 46 25.02 -10.93 9.96
C TYR A 46 25.30 -11.70 11.25
N THR A 47 24.46 -11.49 12.27
CA THR A 47 24.56 -12.24 13.53
C THR A 47 23.91 -13.61 13.36
N PRO A 48 24.62 -14.74 13.60
CA PRO A 48 24.07 -16.08 13.41
C PRO A 48 23.02 -16.40 14.49
N ALA A 49 21.75 -16.44 14.11
CA ALA A 49 20.69 -17.02 14.93
C ALA A 49 20.63 -18.54 14.73
N ALA A 50 20.16 -19.28 15.75
CA ALA A 50 20.09 -20.74 15.67
C ALA A 50 19.06 -21.17 14.63
N GLY A 51 19.50 -21.89 13.58
CA GLY A 51 18.66 -22.34 12.48
C GLY A 51 18.55 -21.36 11.31
N ALA A 52 19.12 -20.15 11.42
CA ALA A 52 19.16 -19.20 10.31
C ALA A 52 20.00 -19.74 9.16
N LYS A 53 19.60 -19.44 7.92
CA LYS A 53 20.30 -19.87 6.69
C LYS A 53 20.83 -18.66 5.94
N PHE A 54 22.08 -18.73 5.52
CA PHE A 54 22.72 -17.74 4.67
C PHE A 54 23.29 -18.45 3.43
N LEU A 55 22.80 -18.10 2.25
CA LEU A 55 23.34 -18.54 0.97
C LEU A 55 24.30 -17.47 0.46
N SER A 56 25.59 -17.82 0.37
CA SER A 56 26.55 -17.00 -0.35
C SER A 56 26.22 -17.00 -1.84
N THR A 57 25.95 -15.83 -2.40
CA THR A 57 25.65 -15.67 -3.82
C THR A 57 26.94 -15.82 -4.64
N ASP A 58 28.07 -15.27 -4.25
CA ASP A 58 29.31 -15.40 -5.02
C ASP A 58 29.94 -16.82 -5.02
N THR A 59 29.73 -17.63 -3.97
CA THR A 59 30.36 -18.96 -3.84
C THR A 59 29.38 -20.14 -3.89
N GLY A 60 28.08 -19.88 -3.72
CA GLY A 60 27.04 -20.91 -3.63
C GLY A 60 27.06 -21.70 -2.32
N VAL A 61 27.89 -21.34 -1.33
CA VAL A 61 27.94 -22.04 -0.03
C VAL A 61 26.75 -21.64 0.83
N VAL A 62 26.04 -22.63 1.38
CA VAL A 62 24.99 -22.39 2.39
C VAL A 62 25.57 -22.55 3.79
N TYR A 63 25.47 -21.50 4.58
CA TYR A 63 25.82 -21.42 5.98
C TYR A 63 24.57 -21.56 6.86
N VAL A 64 24.70 -22.27 7.98
CA VAL A 64 23.66 -22.39 9.00
C VAL A 64 24.18 -21.83 10.31
N GLY A 65 23.43 -20.92 10.92
CA GLY A 65 23.74 -20.36 12.23
C GLY A 65 23.39 -21.34 13.34
N ASP A 66 24.27 -21.50 14.32
CA ASP A 66 23.99 -22.30 15.53
C ASP A 66 23.58 -21.44 16.74
N GLY A 67 23.41 -20.13 16.53
CA GLY A 67 23.17 -19.13 17.57
C GLY A 67 24.44 -18.43 18.07
N SER A 68 25.62 -18.88 17.66
CA SER A 68 26.91 -18.31 18.05
C SER A 68 27.89 -18.10 16.90
N ASP A 69 27.88 -19.00 15.90
CA ASP A 69 28.72 -18.92 14.71
C ASP A 69 27.95 -19.41 13.46
N TRP A 70 28.44 -19.01 12.28
CA TRP A 70 27.98 -19.53 10.99
C TRP A 70 28.80 -20.77 10.61
N THR A 71 28.13 -21.89 10.37
CA THR A 71 28.78 -23.14 9.96
C THR A 71 28.42 -23.49 8.52
N ALA A 72 29.40 -23.72 7.66
CA ALA A 72 29.15 -24.17 6.29
C ALA A 72 28.48 -25.56 6.30
N ALA A 73 27.27 -25.65 5.75
CA ALA A 73 26.46 -26.86 5.74
C ALA A 73 26.65 -27.67 4.47
N PHE A 74 26.56 -27.04 3.29
CA PHE A 74 26.81 -27.66 1.98
C PHE A 74 27.00 -26.59 0.89
N VAL A 75 27.61 -26.97 -0.23
CA VAL A 75 27.75 -26.10 -1.42
C VAL A 75 26.57 -26.38 -2.35
N HIS A 76 25.83 -25.33 -2.72
CA HIS A 76 24.79 -25.39 -3.75
C HIS A 76 25.47 -25.61 -5.11
N PRO A 77 25.32 -26.78 -5.79
CA PRO A 77 26.19 -27.17 -6.91
C PRO A 77 26.00 -26.39 -8.22
N ALA A 78 25.16 -25.36 -8.25
CA ALA A 78 24.75 -24.66 -9.47
C ALA A 78 24.30 -23.22 -9.20
N TYR A 79 25.22 -22.34 -8.75
CA TYR A 79 24.98 -20.90 -8.73
C TYR A 79 25.90 -20.20 -9.74
N ASP A 80 25.30 -19.53 -10.73
CA ASP A 80 26.00 -18.64 -11.67
C ASP A 80 25.82 -17.19 -11.20
N PRO A 81 26.89 -16.53 -10.71
CA PRO A 81 26.82 -15.17 -10.18
C PRO A 81 26.56 -14.09 -11.24
N SER A 82 26.51 -14.44 -12.54
CA SER A 82 26.21 -13.49 -13.61
C SER A 82 24.71 -13.34 -13.95
N THR A 83 23.85 -14.25 -13.47
CA THR A 83 22.44 -14.32 -13.93
C THR A 83 21.40 -14.32 -12.80
N GLY A 84 21.75 -14.61 -11.55
CA GLY A 84 20.84 -14.49 -10.40
C GLY A 84 19.66 -15.48 -10.39
N GLU A 85 19.64 -16.50 -11.24
CA GLU A 85 18.58 -17.53 -11.29
C GLU A 85 19.10 -18.94 -10.99
N ALA A 86 18.31 -19.74 -10.26
CA ALA A 86 18.60 -21.15 -9.98
C ALA A 86 18.15 -22.03 -11.16
N GLN A 87 19.10 -22.65 -11.86
CA GLN A 87 18.84 -23.65 -12.90
C GLN A 87 18.86 -25.06 -12.29
N PHE A 88 17.72 -25.74 -12.29
CA PHE A 88 17.63 -27.16 -11.95
C PHE A 88 17.94 -28.01 -13.19
N ASP A 89 19.18 -28.44 -13.33
CA ASP A 89 19.48 -29.65 -14.11
C ASP A 89 20.59 -30.46 -13.44
N GLN A 90 20.39 -31.77 -13.36
CA GLN A 90 21.23 -32.68 -12.58
C GLN A 90 22.60 -32.89 -13.24
N THR A 91 23.68 -32.61 -12.51
CA THR A 91 24.82 -33.55 -12.31
C THR A 91 25.81 -32.96 -11.30
N VAL A 92 25.86 -33.51 -10.09
CA VAL A 92 26.87 -33.15 -9.08
C VAL A 92 28.11 -34.00 -9.32
N SER A 93 29.17 -33.40 -9.86
CA SER A 93 30.53 -33.92 -9.71
C SER A 93 31.13 -33.31 -8.44
N THR A 94 31.47 -34.12 -7.44
CA THR A 94 32.22 -33.63 -6.28
C THR A 94 33.71 -33.53 -6.62
N PRO A 95 34.37 -32.39 -6.37
CA PRO A 95 35.82 -32.30 -6.36
C PRO A 95 36.34 -32.65 -4.95
N GLY A 96 37.21 -33.65 -4.86
CA GLY A 96 38.12 -33.81 -3.72
C GLY A 96 37.74 -34.85 -2.68
N LEU A 97 38.11 -36.11 -2.94
CA LEU A 97 38.38 -37.11 -1.90
C LEU A 97 39.71 -37.79 -2.22
N THR A 98 40.81 -37.14 -1.85
CA THR A 98 42.12 -37.78 -1.75
C THR A 98 42.18 -38.56 -0.44
N GLY A 99 41.90 -39.86 -0.50
CA GLY A 99 42.09 -40.80 0.61
C GLY A 99 41.90 -42.22 0.12
N ALA A 100 42.95 -43.04 0.17
CA ALA A 100 42.87 -44.45 -0.20
C ALA A 100 42.06 -45.22 0.85
N LEU A 101 40.87 -45.69 0.48
CA LEU A 101 40.10 -46.64 1.28
C LEU A 101 40.79 -48.01 1.22
N THR A 102 41.10 -48.58 2.37
CA THR A 102 41.68 -49.93 2.51
C THR A 102 40.63 -50.88 3.08
N GLY A 103 40.71 -52.17 2.72
CA GLY A 103 39.68 -53.16 3.03
C GLY A 103 39.24 -53.19 4.50
N GLY A 104 37.95 -52.96 4.72
CA GLY A 104 37.33 -52.98 6.05
C GLY A 104 36.17 -51.99 6.25
N ASP A 105 36.01 -51.01 5.37
CA ASP A 105 34.99 -49.97 5.53
C ASP A 105 33.61 -50.41 5.01
N GLU A 106 32.57 -50.32 5.85
CA GLU A 106 31.16 -50.53 5.48
C GLU A 106 30.53 -49.20 5.02
N LEU A 107 29.93 -49.19 3.82
CA LEU A 107 29.13 -48.08 3.31
C LEU A 107 27.68 -48.53 3.14
N THR A 108 26.75 -47.72 3.63
CA THR A 108 25.31 -47.92 3.49
C THR A 108 24.74 -46.90 2.50
N ASP A 109 23.99 -47.39 1.52
CA ASP A 109 23.21 -46.56 0.59
C ASP A 109 21.91 -46.06 1.26
N ILE A 110 21.31 -44.99 0.73
CA ILE A 110 20.05 -44.33 1.13
C ILE A 110 18.85 -45.30 1.15
N ALA A 111 18.95 -46.47 0.53
CA ALA A 111 17.95 -47.55 0.63
C ALA A 111 18.19 -48.55 1.79
N GLY A 112 19.24 -48.40 2.60
CA GLY A 112 19.51 -49.23 3.78
C GLY A 112 20.12 -50.61 3.49
N ASN A 113 20.73 -50.83 2.32
CA ASN A 113 21.40 -52.08 1.99
C ASN A 113 22.91 -52.01 2.31
N ASN A 114 23.45 -53.02 2.98
CA ASN A 114 24.88 -53.15 3.27
C ASN A 114 25.66 -53.53 2.00
N LEU A 115 26.58 -52.67 1.57
CA LEU A 115 27.56 -52.96 0.52
C LEU A 115 28.91 -53.32 1.16
N THR A 116 29.43 -54.51 0.88
CA THR A 116 30.75 -54.94 1.37
C THR A 116 31.77 -54.92 0.24
N ILE A 117 32.89 -54.22 0.43
CA ILE A 117 34.01 -54.21 -0.52
C ILE A 117 34.93 -55.38 -0.19
N SER A 118 35.10 -56.30 -1.13
CA SER A 118 36.15 -57.33 -1.04
C SER A 118 37.04 -57.30 -2.27
N ASN A 119 38.36 -57.20 -2.06
CA ASN A 119 39.39 -57.13 -3.10
C ASN A 119 39.22 -56.05 -4.17
N GLY A 120 38.66 -54.89 -3.81
CA GLY A 120 38.68 -53.69 -4.65
C GLY A 120 37.74 -53.70 -5.86
N GLN A 121 36.76 -54.61 -5.91
CA GLN A 121 35.63 -54.51 -6.83
C GLN A 121 34.29 -54.52 -6.09
N LEU A 122 33.35 -53.72 -6.60
CA LEU A 122 31.97 -53.62 -6.14
C LEU A 122 31.17 -54.81 -6.71
N ASP A 123 30.83 -55.78 -5.87
CA ASP A 123 30.07 -56.97 -6.30
C ASP A 123 28.58 -56.75 -6.01
N ALA A 124 27.79 -56.54 -7.07
CA ALA A 124 26.33 -56.47 -6.98
C ALA A 124 25.73 -57.87 -7.21
N SER A 125 25.76 -58.72 -6.18
CA SER A 125 25.09 -60.03 -6.26
C SER A 125 23.58 -59.86 -6.10
N THR A 126 22.81 -60.01 -7.17
CA THR A 126 21.35 -60.09 -7.14
C THR A 126 20.89 -61.39 -6.47
N GLY A 127 20.26 -61.27 -5.31
CA GLY A 127 19.49 -62.34 -4.69
C GLY A 127 18.10 -62.47 -5.29
N GLY A 128 17.98 -63.31 -6.33
CA GLY A 128 16.80 -64.16 -6.55
C GLY A 128 15.69 -63.65 -7.48
N GLY A 129 15.57 -64.30 -8.66
CA GLY A 129 14.25 -64.60 -9.23
C GLY A 129 14.01 -64.34 -10.72
N GLY A 130 14.68 -65.08 -11.60
CA GLY A 130 14.02 -65.65 -12.80
C GLY A 130 13.82 -64.79 -14.07
N GLY A 131 14.72 -65.00 -15.04
CA GLY A 131 14.35 -65.25 -16.44
C GLY A 131 14.25 -64.06 -17.40
N GLY A 132 15.10 -64.08 -18.43
CA GLY A 132 14.85 -63.37 -19.70
C GLY A 132 16.02 -62.49 -20.11
N GLY A 133 16.77 -62.92 -21.14
CA GLY A 133 18.00 -62.27 -21.58
C GLY A 133 17.80 -60.97 -22.38
N GLY A 134 18.93 -60.34 -22.70
CA GLY A 134 19.00 -59.22 -23.64
C GLY A 134 20.09 -58.24 -23.27
N GLY A 135 21.31 -58.48 -23.76
CA GLY A 135 22.43 -57.55 -23.64
C GLY A 135 22.42 -56.44 -24.71
N ILE A 136 23.59 -55.79 -24.80
CA ILE A 136 24.04 -54.72 -25.72
C ILE A 136 23.86 -53.32 -25.09
N SER A 137 24.85 -52.57 -24.60
CA SER A 137 26.23 -52.22 -25.00
C SER A 137 26.33 -51.28 -26.22
N SER A 138 26.65 -49.99 -26.02
CA SER A 138 27.69 -49.25 -26.78
C SER A 138 27.77 -47.75 -26.47
N LEU A 139 28.94 -47.21 -26.85
CA LEU A 139 29.47 -45.84 -27.01
C LEU A 139 30.47 -45.43 -25.92
N SER A 140 31.80 -45.42 -26.08
CA SER A 140 32.76 -44.98 -27.14
C SER A 140 33.28 -43.56 -26.96
N GLY A 141 34.62 -43.44 -26.87
CA GLY A 141 35.43 -42.22 -27.05
C GLY A 141 35.69 -41.46 -25.74
N GLY A 142 36.91 -41.05 -25.38
CA GLY A 142 38.18 -41.07 -26.06
C GLY A 142 39.28 -40.55 -25.12
N ASP A 143 40.48 -40.43 -25.68
CA ASP A 143 41.71 -39.83 -25.14
C ASP A 143 42.55 -40.65 -24.15
N GLY A 144 43.65 -41.15 -24.72
CA GLY A 144 44.64 -41.97 -24.05
C GLY A 144 45.53 -41.18 -23.09
N VAL A 145 45.85 -41.85 -21.99
CA VAL A 145 47.07 -41.60 -21.22
C VAL A 145 47.71 -42.96 -20.96
N ALA A 146 48.89 -43.17 -21.53
CA ALA A 146 49.73 -44.32 -21.24
C ALA A 146 50.41 -44.14 -19.88
N VAL A 147 50.23 -45.08 -18.95
CA VAL A 147 51.11 -45.25 -17.79
C VAL A 147 51.50 -46.72 -17.64
N THR A 148 52.81 -46.92 -17.59
CA THR A 148 53.53 -48.20 -17.51
C THR A 148 53.39 -48.84 -16.13
N LEU A 149 53.03 -50.13 -16.06
CA LEU A 149 53.09 -50.95 -14.84
C LEU A 149 54.46 -51.63 -14.72
N GLN A 150 55.22 -51.31 -13.66
CA GLN A 150 56.34 -52.12 -13.18
C GLN A 150 55.90 -52.88 -11.92
N GLY A 151 56.16 -54.19 -11.85
CA GLY A 151 56.30 -54.90 -10.56
C GLY A 151 55.65 -56.29 -10.45
N LEU A 152 56.52 -57.31 -10.54
CA LEU A 152 56.46 -58.70 -10.07
C LEU A 152 55.22 -59.21 -9.29
N VAL A 153 54.60 -60.27 -9.82
CA VAL A 153 53.90 -61.30 -9.01
C VAL A 153 54.76 -62.56 -8.98
N THR A 154 55.21 -62.95 -7.80
CA THR A 154 55.91 -64.22 -7.53
C THR A 154 54.91 -65.36 -7.34
N GLY A 155 55.26 -66.54 -7.88
CA GLY A 155 54.37 -67.67 -8.13
C GLY A 155 53.93 -68.50 -6.93
N GLY A 156 52.87 -69.28 -7.20
CA GLY A 156 52.34 -70.31 -6.29
C GLY A 156 50.84 -70.60 -6.49
N GLN A 157 50.48 -71.23 -7.62
CA GLN A 157 49.27 -72.05 -7.87
C GLN A 157 47.92 -71.30 -8.08
N GLU A 158 47.40 -71.22 -9.31
CA GLU A 158 46.59 -72.16 -10.14
C GLU A 158 45.10 -72.25 -9.72
N LEU A 159 44.16 -71.63 -10.47
CA LEU A 159 43.51 -71.99 -11.76
C LEU A 159 42.30 -72.94 -11.63
N SER A 160 41.11 -72.38 -11.83
CA SER A 160 39.85 -73.01 -12.30
C SER A 160 38.75 -71.98 -12.01
N THR A 161 38.06 -71.37 -12.96
CA THR A 161 37.16 -72.00 -13.92
C THR A 161 36.66 -70.86 -14.80
N ILE A 162 37.00 -70.84 -16.09
CA ILE A 162 36.12 -70.46 -17.22
C ILE A 162 36.85 -70.96 -18.45
N ALA A 163 36.14 -71.81 -19.19
CA ALA A 163 36.63 -72.57 -20.31
C ALA A 163 36.88 -71.67 -21.52
N GLY A 164 37.98 -71.93 -22.23
CA GLY A 164 38.30 -71.33 -23.52
C GLY A 164 39.70 -70.73 -23.59
N THR A 165 40.71 -71.61 -23.54
CA THR A 165 42.10 -71.52 -24.05
C THR A 165 42.46 -70.29 -24.91
N ASN A 166 43.64 -69.70 -24.89
CA ASN A 166 44.95 -69.99 -24.30
C ASN A 166 45.81 -68.78 -24.71
N LEU A 167 46.33 -67.98 -23.79
CA LEU A 167 47.48 -67.13 -24.11
C LEU A 167 48.29 -66.82 -22.86
N SER A 168 49.48 -67.42 -22.79
CA SER A 168 50.49 -67.28 -21.72
C SER A 168 51.68 -66.51 -22.27
N ILE A 169 52.27 -65.67 -21.42
CA ILE A 169 53.53 -64.96 -21.67
C ILE A 169 54.68 -65.85 -21.18
N ASP A 170 55.65 -66.15 -22.04
CA ASP A 170 56.82 -66.93 -21.64
C ASP A 170 57.81 -66.08 -20.80
N SER A 171 58.87 -66.71 -20.29
CA SER A 171 59.86 -66.06 -19.42
C SER A 171 60.69 -64.95 -20.09
N ASN A 172 60.39 -64.59 -21.34
CA ASN A 172 60.97 -63.45 -22.06
C ASN A 172 59.94 -62.33 -22.33
N GLY A 173 58.74 -62.38 -21.75
CA GLY A 173 57.77 -61.28 -21.85
C GLY A 173 57.01 -61.24 -23.18
N GLN A 174 56.97 -62.34 -23.95
CA GLN A 174 56.21 -62.46 -25.19
C GLN A 174 54.98 -63.34 -25.00
N LEU A 175 53.80 -62.79 -25.31
CA LEU A 175 52.50 -63.46 -25.31
C LEU A 175 52.42 -64.35 -26.57
N ASN A 176 52.41 -65.68 -26.41
CA ASN A 176 52.45 -66.59 -27.56
C ASN A 176 51.38 -67.70 -27.46
N ALA A 177 50.53 -67.76 -28.49
CA ALA A 177 49.37 -68.65 -28.56
C ALA A 177 49.79 -69.98 -29.15
N SER A 178 50.15 -70.95 -28.30
CA SER A 178 50.39 -72.32 -28.74
C SER A 178 49.22 -73.22 -28.35
N GLY A 179 48.41 -73.58 -29.34
CA GLY A 179 47.47 -74.68 -29.25
C GLY A 179 48.20 -76.03 -29.12
N GLY A 180 47.64 -76.92 -28.31
CA GLY A 180 47.90 -78.36 -28.37
C GLY A 180 46.54 -79.07 -28.31
N GLY A 181 46.25 -80.14 -29.04
CA GLY A 181 46.95 -80.91 -30.06
C GLY A 181 45.92 -81.91 -30.64
N GLY A 182 46.10 -82.55 -31.78
CA GLY A 182 47.28 -82.57 -32.62
C GLY A 182 47.12 -83.40 -33.89
N GLY A 183 48.27 -83.55 -34.56
CA GLY A 183 48.48 -84.23 -35.83
C GLY A 183 48.85 -83.20 -36.89
N GLY A 184 50.09 -82.98 -37.32
CA GLY A 184 51.34 -83.69 -37.11
C GLY A 184 52.17 -83.50 -38.39
N GLY A 185 53.35 -82.87 -38.25
CA GLY A 185 54.32 -82.62 -39.34
C GLY A 185 54.33 -81.14 -39.71
N GLY A 186 55.30 -80.33 -39.29
CA GLY A 186 56.72 -80.56 -39.47
C GLY A 186 57.11 -79.92 -40.80
N GLY A 187 57.61 -78.68 -40.73
CA GLY A 187 57.84 -77.83 -41.90
C GLY A 187 58.76 -78.44 -42.95
N ILE A 188 58.47 -78.12 -44.21
CA ILE A 188 59.45 -78.12 -45.29
C ILE A 188 59.43 -76.72 -45.89
N SER A 189 60.56 -76.06 -45.70
CA SER A 189 61.08 -74.95 -46.47
C SER A 189 61.10 -75.29 -47.96
N SER A 190 60.42 -74.48 -48.77
CA SER A 190 60.57 -74.31 -50.23
C SER A 190 60.43 -75.53 -51.15
N LEU A 191 59.48 -75.46 -52.09
CA LEU A 191 59.64 -75.69 -53.54
C LEU A 191 58.28 -75.31 -54.18
N SER A 192 58.18 -74.19 -54.90
CA SER A 192 58.28 -74.10 -56.36
C SER A 192 57.76 -75.32 -57.13
N GLY A 193 56.83 -75.08 -58.05
CA GLY A 193 56.32 -76.07 -58.99
C GLY A 193 54.86 -76.38 -58.70
N GLY A 194 53.99 -76.03 -59.65
CA GLY A 194 52.56 -76.18 -59.52
C GLY A 194 52.15 -77.62 -59.23
N ASP A 195 51.32 -77.77 -58.22
CA ASP A 195 50.06 -78.50 -58.28
C ASP A 195 49.18 -77.89 -57.18
N GLY A 196 47.90 -77.67 -57.50
CA GLY A 196 46.97 -76.87 -56.71
C GLY A 196 46.85 -77.32 -55.25
N VAL A 197 46.62 -76.34 -54.37
CA VAL A 197 46.16 -76.60 -53.00
C VAL A 197 44.74 -77.17 -53.10
N ASP A 198 44.54 -78.34 -52.49
CA ASP A 198 43.25 -79.00 -52.34
C ASP A 198 42.28 -78.10 -51.55
N PRO A 199 41.16 -77.64 -52.14
CA PRO A 199 40.21 -76.75 -51.49
C PRO A 199 39.58 -77.35 -50.23
N ALA A 200 39.63 -78.68 -50.06
CA ALA A 200 39.11 -79.34 -48.86
C ALA A 200 40.00 -79.16 -47.62
N SER A 201 41.16 -78.51 -47.75
CA SER A 201 42.10 -78.24 -46.66
C SER A 201 41.98 -76.83 -46.04
N ILE A 202 41.00 -76.03 -46.48
CA ILE A 202 40.70 -74.70 -45.92
C ILE A 202 39.35 -74.80 -45.21
N SER A 203 39.33 -74.70 -43.88
CA SER A 203 38.08 -74.64 -43.10
C SER A 203 37.58 -73.20 -42.98
N ASP A 204 36.25 -73.03 -42.85
CA ASP A 204 35.60 -71.73 -42.62
C ASP A 204 36.28 -70.96 -41.49
N GLY A 205 36.85 -69.80 -41.83
CA GLY A 205 37.44 -68.85 -40.88
C GLY A 205 38.94 -68.59 -41.03
N ASP A 206 39.67 -69.27 -41.92
CA ASP A 206 41.10 -68.99 -42.14
C ASP A 206 41.33 -68.00 -43.30
N THR A 207 41.67 -66.75 -42.96
CA THR A 207 42.05 -65.69 -43.90
C THR A 207 43.56 -65.74 -44.17
N LEU A 208 43.92 -66.10 -45.41
CA LEU A 208 45.29 -66.06 -45.93
C LEU A 208 45.58 -64.66 -46.50
N SER A 209 46.25 -63.81 -45.72
CA SER A 209 46.77 -62.53 -46.20
C SER A 209 48.14 -62.73 -46.84
N VAL A 210 48.20 -62.69 -48.17
CA VAL A 210 49.44 -62.45 -48.92
C VAL A 210 49.34 -61.11 -49.61
N ALA A 211 50.15 -60.16 -49.14
CA ALA A 211 50.36 -58.88 -49.79
C ALA A 211 50.98 -59.11 -51.18
N TRP A 212 50.28 -58.72 -52.23
CA TRP A 212 50.84 -58.59 -53.57
C TRP A 212 50.89 -57.12 -53.95
N GLY A 213 52.12 -56.60 -54.03
CA GLY A 213 52.43 -55.52 -54.94
C GLY A 213 52.64 -56.12 -56.33
N ASP A 214 51.94 -55.56 -57.33
CA ASP A 214 52.41 -55.24 -58.69
C ASP A 214 51.20 -55.08 -59.62
N ALA A 215 50.76 -53.83 -59.79
CA ALA A 215 49.81 -53.43 -60.82
C ALA A 215 50.58 -53.19 -62.13
N ASN A 216 50.44 -54.07 -63.13
CA ASN A 216 51.01 -53.90 -64.47
C ASN A 216 50.11 -54.33 -65.65
N ASP A 217 48.83 -54.65 -65.43
CA ASP A 217 47.90 -55.09 -66.50
C ASP A 217 46.70 -54.14 -66.70
N LEU A 218 46.94 -52.83 -66.59
CA LEU A 218 45.98 -51.80 -66.97
C LEU A 218 46.61 -50.92 -68.04
N ASP A 219 45.91 -50.73 -69.17
CA ASP A 219 46.26 -49.63 -70.07
C ASP A 219 45.94 -48.27 -69.41
N SER A 220 46.32 -47.17 -70.07
CA SER A 220 46.25 -45.83 -69.49
C SER A 220 44.83 -45.33 -69.16
N ASP A 221 43.79 -46.08 -69.54
CA ASP A 221 42.39 -45.78 -69.22
C ASP A 221 41.77 -46.83 -68.28
N GLY A 222 42.54 -47.79 -67.77
CA GLY A 222 42.10 -48.73 -66.72
C GLY A 222 41.34 -49.97 -67.23
N ASN A 223 41.46 -50.34 -68.51
CA ASN A 223 40.81 -51.55 -69.04
C ASN A 223 41.76 -52.76 -69.04
N VAL A 224 41.21 -53.94 -68.72
CA VAL A 224 41.90 -55.23 -68.88
C VAL A 224 41.89 -55.61 -70.36
N THR A 225 43.04 -55.58 -71.03
CA THR A 225 43.13 -56.04 -72.43
C THR A 225 43.11 -57.57 -72.50
N THR A 226 42.11 -58.14 -73.16
CA THR A 226 41.95 -59.61 -73.32
C THR A 226 42.94 -60.19 -74.32
N GLY A 227 44.12 -60.53 -73.83
CA GLY A 227 45.17 -61.22 -74.57
C GLY A 227 45.13 -62.75 -74.43
N GLY A 228 44.04 -63.39 -74.85
CA GLY A 228 44.05 -64.77 -75.40
C GLY A 228 43.89 -65.95 -74.43
N GLY A 229 42.81 -66.73 -74.63
CA GLY A 229 42.86 -68.18 -74.49
C GLY A 229 41.84 -68.90 -73.60
N GLY A 230 40.54 -68.83 -73.94
CA GLY A 230 39.60 -69.98 -73.83
C GLY A 230 39.01 -70.35 -72.46
N GLY A 231 37.73 -70.06 -72.28
CA GLY A 231 36.85 -70.62 -71.24
C GLY A 231 35.47 -69.97 -71.29
N GLU A 232 34.41 -70.77 -71.24
CA GLU A 232 33.05 -70.48 -71.72
C GLU A 232 32.26 -69.50 -70.83
N TRP A 233 31.95 -68.31 -71.38
CA TRP A 233 31.01 -67.37 -70.78
C TRP A 233 30.00 -66.95 -71.85
N GLN A 234 28.70 -67.15 -71.61
CA GLN A 234 27.66 -66.66 -72.49
C GLN A 234 27.13 -65.32 -71.97
N GLN A 235 27.10 -64.35 -72.86
CA GLN A 235 26.58 -63.02 -72.59
C GLN A 235 25.05 -63.04 -72.73
N ASN A 236 24.34 -62.83 -71.63
CA ASN A 236 22.89 -62.64 -71.62
C ASN A 236 22.56 -61.22 -71.13
N GLY A 237 22.55 -60.27 -72.07
CA GLY A 237 22.47 -58.84 -71.75
C GLY A 237 23.80 -58.30 -71.20
N SER A 238 23.76 -57.55 -70.10
CA SER A 238 24.96 -56.97 -69.46
C SER A 238 25.66 -57.92 -68.48
N LEU A 239 25.27 -59.19 -68.42
CA LEU A 239 25.85 -60.19 -67.52
C LEU A 239 26.45 -61.36 -68.32
N LEU A 240 27.60 -61.82 -67.85
CA LEU A 240 28.22 -63.08 -68.25
C LEU A 240 27.91 -64.10 -67.15
N GLU A 241 27.22 -65.18 -67.51
CA GLU A 241 27.01 -66.33 -66.61
C GLU A 241 27.79 -67.55 -67.14
N PRO A 242 28.38 -68.38 -66.27
CA PRO A 242 28.94 -69.66 -66.67
C PRO A 242 27.81 -70.65 -66.96
N SER A 243 27.99 -71.50 -67.96
CA SER A 243 26.93 -72.38 -68.50
C SER A 243 26.54 -73.56 -67.62
N ASP A 244 27.16 -73.74 -66.45
CA ASP A 244 26.72 -74.72 -65.46
C ASP A 244 26.27 -73.99 -64.19
N SER A 245 25.09 -74.35 -63.71
CA SER A 245 24.38 -73.63 -62.66
C SER A 245 24.91 -73.96 -61.24
N SER A 246 26.23 -74.05 -61.04
CA SER A 246 26.84 -74.67 -59.85
C SER A 246 27.52 -73.76 -58.82
N ILE A 247 27.41 -72.43 -58.93
CA ILE A 247 27.96 -71.50 -57.93
C ILE A 247 26.81 -70.87 -57.13
N ASP A 248 26.61 -71.34 -55.90
CA ASP A 248 25.83 -70.67 -54.86
C ASP A 248 26.82 -70.05 -53.87
N GLY A 249 26.77 -68.72 -53.72
CA GLY A 249 27.62 -67.96 -52.79
C GLY A 249 28.97 -67.52 -53.37
N VAL A 250 29.01 -66.29 -53.90
CA VAL A 250 30.27 -65.55 -54.08
C VAL A 250 30.45 -64.66 -52.86
N ASP A 251 31.58 -64.86 -52.17
CA ASP A 251 32.14 -63.92 -51.20
C ASP A 251 32.65 -62.68 -51.96
N VAL A 252 32.10 -61.50 -51.62
CA VAL A 252 32.38 -60.22 -52.27
C VAL A 252 33.09 -59.30 -51.28
N ASP A 253 34.22 -59.75 -50.73
CA ASP A 253 35.16 -58.87 -50.01
C ASP A 253 36.04 -58.10 -51.01
N GLU A 254 35.36 -57.37 -51.90
CA GLU A 254 35.77 -56.08 -52.47
C GLU A 254 34.62 -55.62 -53.38
N LEU A 255 33.45 -55.44 -52.75
CA LEU A 255 32.46 -54.53 -53.31
C LEU A 255 33.07 -53.12 -53.18
N HIS A 256 33.98 -52.76 -54.10
CA HIS A 256 33.84 -51.47 -54.74
C HIS A 256 32.43 -51.49 -55.34
N ALA A 257 31.45 -51.16 -54.49
CA ALA A 257 30.12 -50.86 -54.95
C ALA A 257 30.38 -49.87 -56.06
N PRO A 258 29.94 -50.15 -57.31
CA PRO A 258 30.03 -49.12 -58.32
C PRO A 258 29.44 -47.90 -57.64
N LEU A 259 30.26 -46.85 -57.51
CA LEU A 259 29.79 -45.51 -57.18
C LEU A 259 28.48 -45.42 -57.96
N LEU A 260 27.34 -45.36 -57.25
CA LEU A 260 26.02 -45.49 -57.87
C LEU A 260 25.96 -44.39 -58.92
N ASP A 261 26.31 -44.74 -60.17
CA ASP A 261 26.27 -43.86 -61.33
C ASP A 261 24.79 -43.82 -61.68
N ALA A 262 24.06 -43.07 -60.85
CA ALA A 262 22.73 -42.65 -61.17
C ALA A 262 22.89 -41.94 -62.51
N GLY A 263 22.30 -42.52 -63.57
CA GLY A 263 22.22 -41.88 -64.87
C GLY A 263 21.52 -40.51 -64.76
N THR A 264 20.96 -40.00 -65.84
CA THR A 264 20.33 -38.65 -65.87
C THR A 264 19.05 -38.51 -65.02
N GLY A 265 18.83 -39.34 -63.99
CA GLY A 265 17.68 -39.35 -63.08
C GLY A 265 18.09 -39.45 -61.60
N PRO A 266 17.12 -39.29 -60.68
CA PRO A 266 17.37 -39.29 -59.24
C PRO A 266 17.78 -40.68 -58.71
N LEU A 267 18.57 -40.70 -57.62
CA LEU A 267 18.82 -41.91 -56.85
C LEU A 267 17.60 -42.22 -55.97
N GLU A 268 16.95 -43.35 -56.19
CA GLU A 268 15.81 -43.81 -55.37
C GLU A 268 16.15 -45.10 -54.61
N VAL A 269 15.96 -45.08 -53.29
CA VAL A 269 15.99 -46.29 -52.46
C VAL A 269 14.56 -46.75 -52.25
N THR A 270 14.31 -48.02 -52.56
CA THR A 270 13.00 -48.66 -52.36
C THR A 270 13.11 -49.82 -51.38
N VAL A 271 12.09 -49.97 -50.52
CA VAL A 271 11.97 -51.10 -49.58
C VAL A 271 10.59 -51.71 -49.78
N GLY A 272 10.54 -53.01 -50.07
CA GLY A 272 9.27 -53.70 -50.36
C GLY A 272 8.50 -53.13 -51.56
N GLY A 273 9.20 -52.50 -52.51
CA GLY A 273 8.61 -51.88 -53.71
C GLY A 273 8.09 -50.45 -53.52
N ALA A 274 8.20 -49.87 -52.31
CA ALA A 274 7.85 -48.47 -52.05
C ALA A 274 9.10 -47.60 -51.94
N ARG A 275 9.05 -46.39 -52.52
CA ARG A 275 10.10 -45.36 -52.37
C ARG A 275 10.18 -44.91 -50.90
N VAL A 276 11.38 -45.01 -50.32
CA VAL A 276 11.66 -44.57 -48.93
C VAL A 276 12.64 -43.39 -48.86
N LEU A 277 13.49 -43.23 -49.89
CA LEU A 277 14.40 -42.11 -50.05
C LEU A 277 14.57 -41.80 -51.53
N ARG A 278 14.60 -40.51 -51.87
CA ARG A 278 14.97 -39.99 -53.19
C ARG A 278 15.96 -38.86 -53.02
N VAL A 279 17.08 -38.93 -53.73
CA VAL A 279 18.09 -37.87 -53.78
C VAL A 279 18.24 -37.43 -55.23
N THR A 280 18.20 -36.13 -55.51
CA THR A 280 18.48 -35.58 -56.85
C THR A 280 19.92 -35.12 -56.95
N ALA A 281 20.52 -35.21 -58.14
CA ALA A 281 21.86 -34.70 -58.39
C ALA A 281 21.92 -33.16 -58.31
N GLU A 282 23.12 -32.64 -58.10
CA GLU A 282 23.44 -31.24 -58.36
C GLU A 282 23.38 -30.98 -59.88
N ASP A 283 22.81 -29.85 -60.29
CA ASP A 283 22.82 -29.41 -61.68
C ASP A 283 23.39 -27.99 -61.73
N SER A 284 24.39 -27.76 -62.58
CA SER A 284 24.92 -26.43 -62.85
C SER A 284 25.44 -25.63 -61.64
N GLY A 285 25.74 -26.30 -60.52
CA GLY A 285 26.19 -25.70 -59.25
C GLY A 285 25.10 -25.59 -58.17
N ASP A 286 23.87 -25.98 -58.49
CA ASP A 286 22.74 -25.97 -57.55
C ASP A 286 22.70 -27.25 -56.70
N ALA A 287 22.33 -27.12 -55.42
CA ALA A 287 22.28 -28.24 -54.49
C ALA A 287 21.16 -29.24 -54.83
N GLY A 288 21.46 -30.53 -54.70
CA GLY A 288 20.48 -31.61 -54.82
C GLY A 288 19.42 -31.59 -53.71
N ASN A 289 18.25 -32.18 -53.98
CA ASN A 289 17.16 -32.34 -53.03
C ASN A 289 17.22 -33.70 -52.34
N VAL A 290 16.82 -33.76 -51.07
CA VAL A 290 16.68 -35.00 -50.27
C VAL A 290 15.21 -35.19 -49.88
N VAL A 291 14.59 -36.30 -50.29
CA VAL A 291 13.17 -36.58 -50.04
C VAL A 291 12.98 -37.99 -49.46
N ALA A 292 12.84 -38.08 -48.14
CA ALA A 292 12.59 -39.31 -47.40
C ALA A 292 11.13 -39.46 -46.94
N GLY A 293 10.77 -40.65 -46.48
CA GLY A 293 9.45 -40.98 -45.92
C GLY A 293 8.47 -41.53 -46.96
N HIS A 294 7.17 -41.26 -46.75
CA HIS A 294 6.11 -41.74 -47.63
C HIS A 294 6.27 -41.21 -49.06
N SER A 295 6.00 -42.07 -50.04
CA SER A 295 6.26 -41.78 -51.47
C SER A 295 5.50 -40.57 -52.01
N SER A 296 4.43 -40.15 -51.34
CA SER A 296 3.66 -38.95 -51.67
C SER A 296 4.34 -37.62 -51.31
N ASN A 297 5.38 -37.63 -50.46
CA ASN A 297 6.12 -36.41 -50.14
C ASN A 297 6.68 -35.79 -51.43
N VAL A 298 6.57 -34.46 -51.55
CA VAL A 298 6.79 -33.76 -52.83
C VAL A 298 7.70 -32.55 -52.64
N VAL A 299 8.62 -32.40 -53.57
CA VAL A 299 9.36 -31.14 -53.77
C VAL A 299 8.88 -30.56 -55.09
N SER A 300 8.51 -29.27 -55.10
CA SER A 300 8.00 -28.60 -56.31
C SER A 300 9.05 -28.58 -57.42
N SER A 301 8.59 -28.56 -58.67
CA SER A 301 9.48 -28.52 -59.83
C SER A 301 10.33 -27.24 -59.82
N GLY A 302 11.63 -27.38 -60.06
CA GLY A 302 12.58 -26.26 -60.08
C GLY A 302 13.13 -25.86 -58.71
N VAL A 303 12.64 -26.44 -57.62
CA VAL A 303 13.22 -26.23 -56.29
C VAL A 303 14.54 -26.97 -56.16
N ILE A 304 15.54 -26.30 -55.59
CA ILE A 304 16.88 -26.82 -55.31
C ILE A 304 17.16 -26.81 -53.80
N GLY A 305 18.09 -27.65 -53.33
CA GLY A 305 18.54 -27.70 -51.94
C GLY A 305 17.48 -28.05 -50.89
N ALA A 306 16.31 -28.58 -51.29
CA ALA A 306 15.22 -28.90 -50.37
C ALA A 306 15.48 -30.20 -49.59
N THR A 307 15.06 -30.22 -48.33
CA THR A 307 15.13 -31.40 -47.46
C THR A 307 13.75 -31.78 -46.91
N ILE A 308 13.32 -33.01 -47.14
CA ILE A 308 12.24 -33.66 -46.41
C ILE A 308 12.85 -34.89 -45.73
N ALA A 309 13.11 -34.82 -44.43
CA ALA A 309 13.83 -35.88 -43.69
C ALA A 309 12.96 -37.11 -43.38
N GLY A 310 11.64 -37.04 -43.55
CA GLY A 310 10.76 -38.20 -43.40
C GLY A 310 9.27 -37.85 -43.31
N GLY A 311 8.49 -38.79 -42.76
CA GLY A 311 7.06 -38.62 -42.53
C GLY A 311 6.20 -38.71 -43.79
N GLY A 312 5.05 -38.04 -43.79
CA GLY A 312 3.96 -38.19 -44.75
C GLY A 312 2.98 -39.26 -44.27
N LEU A 313 1.69 -38.89 -44.16
CA LEU A 313 0.64 -39.81 -43.72
C LEU A 313 -0.15 -40.39 -44.91
N HIS A 314 -0.33 -41.70 -44.86
CA HIS A 314 -1.38 -42.42 -45.58
C HIS A 314 -2.25 -43.17 -44.55
N GLY A 315 -3.28 -42.50 -44.02
CA GLY A 315 -4.20 -43.07 -43.02
C GLY A 315 -5.64 -42.63 -43.31
N GLY A 316 -6.55 -43.58 -43.53
CA GLY A 316 -7.98 -43.31 -43.73
C GLY A 316 -8.41 -42.80 -45.12
N GLY A 317 -7.57 -42.91 -46.15
CA GLY A 317 -7.89 -42.54 -47.53
C GLY A 317 -7.55 -41.09 -47.93
N ASN A 318 -7.02 -40.27 -47.03
CA ASN A 318 -6.54 -38.92 -47.34
C ASN A 318 -5.01 -38.88 -47.37
N LEU A 319 -4.44 -38.39 -48.47
CA LEU A 319 -3.01 -38.14 -48.60
C LEU A 319 -2.66 -36.79 -47.94
N GLN A 320 -1.73 -36.82 -46.99
CA GLN A 320 -1.20 -35.62 -46.33
C GLN A 320 0.33 -35.60 -46.47
N PRO A 321 0.83 -35.35 -47.69
CA PRO A 321 2.27 -35.32 -47.94
C PRO A 321 2.92 -34.12 -47.27
N ASN A 322 4.17 -34.27 -46.88
CA ASN A 322 5.03 -33.12 -46.65
C ASN A 322 5.45 -32.53 -48.00
N SER A 323 5.58 -31.20 -48.06
CA SER A 323 5.94 -30.48 -49.27
C SER A 323 7.01 -29.41 -49.02
N VAL A 324 7.93 -29.27 -49.97
CA VAL A 324 8.82 -28.11 -50.04
C VAL A 324 8.58 -27.41 -51.38
N THR A 325 8.24 -26.11 -51.34
CA THR A 325 7.84 -25.37 -52.54
C THR A 325 8.78 -24.22 -52.94
N GLY A 326 9.73 -23.86 -52.07
CA GLY A 326 10.79 -22.90 -52.36
C GLY A 326 12.19 -23.48 -52.11
N GLU A 327 13.20 -22.81 -52.65
CA GLU A 327 14.60 -23.24 -52.58
C GLU A 327 15.09 -23.33 -51.12
N TYR A 328 15.92 -24.32 -50.82
CA TYR A 328 16.51 -24.54 -49.48
C TYR A 328 15.50 -24.76 -48.33
N GLY A 329 14.22 -24.99 -48.64
CA GLY A 329 13.21 -25.31 -47.62
C GLY A 329 13.44 -26.66 -46.96
N THR A 330 13.17 -26.75 -45.65
CA THR A 330 13.40 -27.94 -44.83
C THR A 330 12.14 -28.37 -44.09
N VAL A 331 11.78 -29.65 -44.20
CA VAL A 331 10.77 -30.32 -43.38
C VAL A 331 11.41 -31.49 -42.66
N GLY A 332 11.49 -31.44 -41.32
CA GLY A 332 12.11 -32.48 -40.50
C GLY A 332 11.29 -33.79 -40.42
N GLY A 333 9.97 -33.73 -40.60
CA GLY A 333 9.11 -34.92 -40.58
C GLY A 333 7.63 -34.59 -40.42
N GLY A 334 6.86 -35.48 -39.78
CA GLY A 334 5.43 -35.28 -39.55
C GLY A 334 4.57 -35.51 -40.80
N PHE A 335 3.38 -34.89 -40.91
CA PHE A 335 2.52 -35.03 -42.10
C PHE A 335 1.81 -33.72 -42.48
N GLY A 336 1.58 -33.51 -43.77
CA GLY A 336 0.89 -32.32 -44.29
C GLY A 336 1.67 -31.02 -44.12
N ASN A 337 2.96 -31.07 -43.79
CA ASN A 337 3.76 -29.86 -43.54
C ASN A 337 4.24 -29.23 -44.85
N ARG A 338 4.41 -27.91 -44.87
CA ARG A 338 4.91 -27.16 -46.03
C ARG A 338 5.98 -26.15 -45.64
N ALA A 339 7.13 -26.20 -46.31
CA ALA A 339 8.17 -25.18 -46.23
C ALA A 339 8.39 -24.51 -47.60
N ASP A 340 8.46 -23.19 -47.61
CA ASP A 340 8.75 -22.38 -48.81
C ASP A 340 10.23 -21.94 -48.79
N GLU A 341 10.60 -20.82 -49.42
CA GLU A 341 12.00 -20.42 -49.64
C GLU A 341 12.78 -20.24 -48.33
N SER A 342 13.87 -20.99 -48.14
CA SER A 342 14.66 -21.07 -46.89
C SER A 342 13.82 -21.28 -45.63
N GLY A 343 12.57 -21.75 -45.78
CA GLY A 343 11.65 -21.97 -44.68
C GLY A 343 11.97 -23.27 -43.94
N THR A 344 11.76 -23.30 -42.64
CA THR A 344 12.01 -24.51 -41.82
C THR A 344 10.76 -24.93 -41.09
N VAL A 345 10.35 -26.18 -41.26
CA VAL A 345 9.34 -26.84 -40.43
C VAL A 345 9.98 -28.04 -39.72
N GLY A 346 10.15 -27.98 -38.41
CA GLY A 346 10.80 -29.06 -37.64
C GLY A 346 10.03 -30.38 -37.67
N GLY A 347 8.70 -30.34 -37.78
CA GLY A 347 7.84 -31.52 -37.90
C GLY A 347 6.37 -31.22 -37.59
N GLY A 348 5.64 -32.20 -37.03
CA GLY A 348 4.25 -32.03 -36.61
C GLY A 348 3.21 -32.28 -37.71
N SER A 349 2.06 -31.60 -37.64
CA SER A 349 0.92 -31.82 -38.54
C SER A 349 0.41 -30.53 -39.17
N ALA A 350 0.36 -30.48 -40.50
CA ALA A 350 -0.25 -29.38 -41.24
C ALA A 350 0.36 -27.98 -40.95
N ASN A 351 1.64 -27.91 -40.61
CA ASN A 351 2.35 -26.66 -40.36
C ASN A 351 2.87 -26.03 -41.66
N ARG A 352 2.95 -24.70 -41.73
CA ARG A 352 3.37 -23.97 -42.92
C ARG A 352 4.35 -22.84 -42.59
N ALA A 353 5.56 -22.92 -43.14
CA ALA A 353 6.49 -21.80 -43.24
C ALA A 353 6.46 -21.27 -44.68
N SER A 354 5.83 -20.11 -44.92
CA SER A 354 5.37 -19.69 -46.26
C SER A 354 6.23 -18.66 -46.97
N ASN A 355 7.29 -18.17 -46.34
CA ASN A 355 8.06 -17.02 -46.83
C ASN A 355 9.53 -17.15 -46.46
N LEU A 356 10.36 -16.23 -46.98
CA LEU A 356 11.81 -16.30 -46.88
C LEU A 356 12.28 -16.39 -45.42
N GLY A 357 12.90 -17.51 -45.06
CA GLY A 357 13.47 -17.73 -43.73
C GLY A 357 12.45 -17.96 -42.60
N ALA A 358 11.16 -18.11 -42.94
CA ALA A 358 10.12 -18.38 -41.95
C ALA A 358 10.36 -19.72 -41.23
N THR A 359 10.10 -19.78 -39.93
CA THR A 359 10.39 -20.98 -39.12
C THR A 359 9.18 -21.42 -38.30
N VAL A 360 8.84 -22.71 -38.38
CA VAL A 360 7.88 -23.37 -37.49
C VAL A 360 8.57 -24.56 -36.83
N ALA A 361 8.83 -24.51 -35.52
CA ALA A 361 9.58 -25.59 -34.87
C ALA A 361 8.79 -26.92 -34.83
N GLY A 362 7.46 -26.88 -34.81
CA GLY A 362 6.59 -28.06 -34.84
C GLY A 362 5.13 -27.76 -34.52
N GLY A 363 4.40 -28.72 -33.94
CA GLY A 363 3.01 -28.54 -33.50
C GLY A 363 1.96 -28.91 -34.56
N ARG A 364 0.78 -28.30 -34.51
CA ARG A 364 -0.33 -28.58 -35.44
C ARG A 364 -0.93 -27.31 -36.03
N LYS A 365 -1.04 -27.22 -37.37
CA LYS A 365 -1.68 -26.10 -38.09
C LYS A 365 -1.07 -24.72 -37.82
N ASN A 366 0.20 -24.66 -37.48
CA ASN A 366 0.88 -23.39 -37.29
C ASN A 366 1.28 -22.77 -38.63
N LEU A 367 1.17 -21.45 -38.75
CA LEU A 367 1.50 -20.66 -39.93
C LEU A 367 2.54 -19.60 -39.56
N ALA A 368 3.68 -19.62 -40.25
CA ALA A 368 4.62 -18.51 -40.30
C ALA A 368 4.59 -17.98 -41.74
N ALA A 369 3.92 -16.84 -41.97
CA ALA A 369 3.67 -16.29 -43.31
C ALA A 369 4.54 -15.07 -43.67
N GLY A 370 5.06 -14.34 -42.69
CA GLY A 370 5.96 -13.19 -42.90
C GLY A 370 7.40 -13.58 -43.18
N GLN A 371 8.20 -12.65 -43.73
CA GLN A 371 9.64 -12.84 -43.88
C GLN A 371 10.29 -12.96 -42.49
N ALA A 372 11.14 -13.98 -42.32
CA ALA A 372 11.80 -14.30 -41.04
C ALA A 372 10.85 -14.44 -39.83
N SER A 373 9.55 -14.66 -40.06
CA SER A 373 8.60 -14.86 -38.98
C SER A 373 8.80 -16.23 -38.32
N SER A 374 8.44 -16.34 -37.05
CA SER A 374 8.71 -17.55 -36.28
C SER A 374 7.52 -18.01 -35.44
N VAL A 375 7.27 -19.31 -35.47
CA VAL A 375 6.35 -20.00 -34.57
C VAL A 375 7.07 -21.11 -33.83
N GLY A 376 7.20 -20.99 -32.51
CA GLY A 376 7.92 -21.96 -31.68
C GLY A 376 7.20 -23.31 -31.50
N GLY A 377 5.91 -23.40 -31.85
CA GLY A 377 5.14 -24.65 -31.82
C GLY A 377 3.67 -24.41 -31.49
N GLY A 378 3.04 -25.39 -30.82
CA GLY A 378 1.64 -25.27 -30.37
C GLY A 378 0.61 -25.63 -31.44
N GLU A 379 -0.58 -25.04 -31.37
CA GLU A 379 -1.70 -25.34 -32.27
C GLU A 379 -2.34 -24.10 -32.90
N SER A 380 -2.47 -24.07 -34.23
CA SER A 380 -3.18 -23.03 -34.97
C SER A 380 -2.69 -21.61 -34.68
N ASN A 381 -1.38 -21.45 -34.43
CA ASN A 381 -0.77 -20.14 -34.26
C ASN A 381 -0.41 -19.52 -35.62
N ASP A 382 -0.51 -18.20 -35.75
CA ASP A 382 -0.28 -17.46 -36.97
C ASP A 382 0.70 -16.29 -36.74
N ALA A 383 1.86 -16.32 -37.41
CA ALA A 383 2.82 -15.23 -37.47
C ALA A 383 2.84 -14.66 -38.90
N ASP A 384 1.96 -13.71 -39.17
CA ASP A 384 1.49 -13.37 -40.53
C ASP A 384 2.45 -12.45 -41.30
N ASP A 385 3.15 -11.56 -40.59
CA ASP A 385 3.93 -10.46 -41.19
C ASP A 385 5.41 -10.49 -40.78
N ASP A 386 6.23 -9.61 -41.39
CA ASP A 386 7.69 -9.64 -41.28
C ASP A 386 8.18 -9.49 -39.83
N ASP A 387 9.16 -10.32 -39.46
CA ASP A 387 9.71 -10.41 -38.10
C ASP A 387 8.67 -10.74 -37.00
N ALA A 388 7.43 -11.14 -37.35
CA ALA A 388 6.41 -11.52 -36.37
C ALA A 388 6.80 -12.82 -35.65
N THR A 389 6.55 -12.89 -34.34
CA THR A 389 6.94 -14.04 -33.51
C THR A 389 5.78 -14.52 -32.63
N VAL A 390 5.48 -15.81 -32.71
CA VAL A 390 4.62 -16.51 -31.74
C VAL A 390 5.43 -17.61 -31.09
N ALA A 391 5.77 -17.48 -29.80
CA ALA A 391 6.61 -18.49 -29.15
C ALA A 391 5.89 -19.84 -28.95
N GLY A 392 4.55 -19.88 -28.92
CA GLY A 392 3.77 -21.12 -28.86
C GLY A 392 2.30 -20.89 -28.49
N GLY A 393 1.69 -21.86 -27.80
CA GLY A 393 0.30 -21.77 -27.35
C GLY A 393 -0.74 -22.27 -28.36
N ARG A 394 -1.98 -21.81 -28.26
CA ARG A 394 -3.07 -22.17 -29.19
C ARG A 394 -3.78 -20.93 -29.73
N GLU A 395 -4.05 -20.90 -31.03
CA GLU A 395 -4.87 -19.86 -31.69
C GLU A 395 -4.32 -18.43 -31.53
N ASN A 396 -3.02 -18.26 -31.30
CA ASN A 396 -2.43 -16.92 -31.20
C ASN A 396 -2.08 -16.34 -32.57
N THR A 397 -2.31 -15.05 -32.75
CA THR A 397 -2.02 -14.29 -33.98
C THR A 397 -1.04 -13.14 -33.68
N ALA A 398 0.10 -13.14 -34.37
CA ALA A 398 1.02 -12.01 -34.48
C ALA A 398 0.88 -11.46 -35.91
N GLY A 399 -0.02 -10.49 -36.09
CA GLY A 399 -0.59 -10.10 -37.39
C GLY A 399 0.05 -8.91 -38.09
N PHE A 400 1.16 -8.36 -37.58
CA PHE A 400 1.80 -7.18 -38.18
C PHE A 400 3.32 -7.19 -37.98
N VAL A 401 4.03 -6.36 -38.75
CA VAL A 401 5.49 -6.25 -38.68
C VAL A 401 6.00 -6.09 -37.23
N LYS A 402 6.94 -6.96 -36.83
CA LYS A 402 7.62 -6.98 -35.52
C LYS A 402 6.71 -7.21 -34.31
N THR A 403 5.54 -7.81 -34.49
CA THR A 403 4.70 -8.18 -33.34
C THR A 403 5.25 -9.42 -32.63
N THR A 404 4.97 -9.52 -31.33
CA THR A 404 5.37 -10.66 -30.52
C THR A 404 4.23 -11.14 -29.65
N VAL A 405 3.93 -12.44 -29.72
CA VAL A 405 3.06 -13.14 -28.78
C VAL A 405 3.88 -14.22 -28.07
N GLY A 406 4.09 -14.08 -26.76
CA GLY A 406 4.88 -15.02 -25.97
C GLY A 406 4.21 -16.39 -25.75
N GLY A 407 2.92 -16.52 -26.04
CA GLY A 407 2.16 -17.77 -25.99
C GLY A 407 0.72 -17.56 -25.51
N GLY A 408 0.14 -18.57 -24.87
CA GLY A 408 -1.22 -18.49 -24.33
C GLY A 408 -2.29 -19.02 -25.27
N PHE A 409 -3.53 -18.54 -25.11
CA PHE A 409 -4.69 -18.98 -25.88
C PHE A 409 -5.42 -17.79 -26.54
N ASP A 410 -5.53 -17.79 -27.86
CA ASP A 410 -6.36 -16.83 -28.61
C ASP A 410 -5.98 -15.36 -28.38
N ASN A 411 -4.67 -15.05 -28.36
CA ASN A 411 -4.19 -13.67 -28.27
C ASN A 411 -3.89 -13.10 -29.67
N THR A 412 -4.17 -11.82 -29.88
CA THR A 412 -4.00 -11.14 -31.18
C THR A 412 -3.18 -9.85 -31.02
N ALA A 413 -1.99 -9.82 -31.60
CA ALA A 413 -1.14 -8.63 -31.68
C ALA A 413 -1.08 -8.13 -33.13
N ASP A 414 -1.84 -7.07 -33.44
CA ASP A 414 -2.04 -6.52 -34.79
C ASP A 414 -1.47 -5.10 -34.98
N GLY A 415 -1.07 -4.44 -33.90
CA GLY A 415 -0.37 -3.17 -33.98
C GLY A 415 1.11 -3.36 -34.33
N ARG A 416 1.69 -2.54 -35.21
CA ARG A 416 3.13 -2.65 -35.53
C ARG A 416 4.00 -2.59 -34.26
N GLY A 417 4.81 -3.62 -34.03
CA GLY A 417 5.64 -3.71 -32.82
C GLY A 417 4.86 -3.95 -31.52
N ALA A 418 3.59 -4.35 -31.58
CA ALA A 418 2.79 -4.72 -30.41
C ALA A 418 3.33 -6.00 -29.76
N THR A 419 3.28 -6.06 -28.43
CA THR A 419 3.75 -7.21 -27.65
C THR A 419 2.66 -7.70 -26.70
N ILE A 420 2.37 -8.99 -26.75
CA ILE A 420 1.55 -9.69 -25.75
C ILE A 420 2.43 -10.78 -25.14
N ALA A 421 2.76 -10.67 -23.85
CA ALA A 421 3.64 -11.66 -23.21
C ALA A 421 2.97 -13.05 -23.07
N GLY A 422 1.64 -13.11 -23.01
CA GLY A 422 0.85 -14.35 -22.99
C GLY A 422 -0.58 -14.11 -22.52
N GLY A 423 -1.21 -15.14 -21.93
CA GLY A 423 -2.57 -15.04 -21.38
C GLY A 423 -3.64 -15.57 -22.34
N THR A 424 -4.87 -15.08 -22.21
CA THR A 424 -6.02 -15.54 -22.99
C THR A 424 -6.79 -14.37 -23.59
N LEU A 425 -7.19 -14.42 -24.87
CA LEU A 425 -8.09 -13.43 -25.47
C LEU A 425 -7.60 -11.97 -25.40
N ASN A 426 -6.30 -11.73 -25.29
CA ASN A 426 -5.77 -10.38 -25.25
C ASN A 426 -5.61 -9.82 -26.67
N VAL A 427 -5.91 -8.54 -26.87
CA VAL A 427 -5.87 -7.88 -28.17
C VAL A 427 -5.04 -6.59 -28.09
N ALA A 428 -3.98 -6.50 -28.90
CA ALA A 428 -3.10 -5.35 -28.96
C ALA A 428 -3.01 -4.80 -30.40
N SER A 429 -3.78 -3.75 -30.69
CA SER A 429 -4.01 -3.24 -32.04
C SER A 429 -3.29 -1.92 -32.34
N GLY A 430 -2.92 -1.16 -31.31
CA GLY A 430 -2.19 0.12 -31.46
C GLY A 430 -0.69 -0.07 -31.73
N LEU A 431 -0.04 0.93 -32.35
CA LEU A 431 1.40 0.95 -32.60
C LEU A 431 2.18 0.82 -31.29
N LYS A 432 3.13 -0.13 -31.23
CA LYS A 432 4.07 -0.32 -30.09
C LYS A 432 3.36 -0.43 -28.73
N THR A 433 2.24 -1.12 -28.71
CA THR A 433 1.48 -1.41 -27.49
C THR A 433 2.07 -2.58 -26.73
N SER A 434 1.77 -2.67 -25.43
CA SER A 434 2.20 -3.81 -24.61
C SER A 434 1.09 -4.33 -23.69
N ILE A 435 0.94 -5.65 -23.67
CA ILE A 435 0.08 -6.37 -22.72
C ILE A 435 0.94 -7.41 -21.99
N GLY A 436 1.09 -7.25 -20.67
CA GLY A 436 1.89 -8.19 -19.85
C GLY A 436 1.25 -9.56 -19.64
N GLY A 437 -0.05 -9.70 -19.91
CA GLY A 437 -0.76 -10.98 -19.89
C GLY A 437 -2.21 -10.85 -19.46
N GLY A 438 -2.72 -11.85 -18.75
CA GLY A 438 -4.10 -11.82 -18.23
C GLY A 438 -5.14 -12.33 -19.22
N SER A 439 -6.40 -11.90 -19.08
CA SER A 439 -7.51 -12.40 -19.90
C SER A 439 -8.36 -11.27 -20.47
N SER A 440 -8.67 -11.30 -21.78
CA SER A 440 -9.56 -10.35 -22.43
C SER A 440 -9.15 -8.88 -22.31
N ASN A 441 -7.86 -8.57 -22.16
CA ASN A 441 -7.39 -7.19 -22.13
C ASN A 441 -7.24 -6.64 -23.56
N GLU A 442 -7.58 -5.38 -23.75
CA GLU A 442 -7.63 -4.74 -25.07
C GLU A 442 -6.86 -3.41 -25.08
N VAL A 443 -5.87 -3.28 -25.96
CA VAL A 443 -5.13 -2.03 -26.19
C VAL A 443 -5.30 -1.61 -27.64
N THR A 444 -6.03 -0.52 -27.87
CA THR A 444 -6.36 -0.06 -29.24
C THR A 444 -5.58 1.16 -29.68
N ALA A 445 -5.08 1.97 -28.75
CA ALA A 445 -4.36 3.20 -29.04
C ALA A 445 -2.83 3.03 -28.98
N ASP A 446 -2.11 3.91 -29.68
CA ASP A 446 -0.65 3.84 -29.81
C ASP A 446 0.06 4.06 -28.46
N TYR A 447 1.16 3.33 -28.25
CA TYR A 447 2.02 3.39 -27.06
C TYR A 447 1.34 3.06 -25.72
N ALA A 448 0.08 2.65 -25.74
CA ALA A 448 -0.65 2.29 -24.54
C ALA A 448 -0.19 0.93 -23.98
N THR A 449 -0.36 0.76 -22.66
CA THR A 449 0.11 -0.40 -21.91
C THR A 449 -0.92 -0.92 -20.93
N ILE A 450 -1.12 -2.24 -20.93
CA ILE A 450 -1.82 -2.95 -19.87
C ILE A 450 -0.85 -3.94 -19.21
N GLY A 451 -0.60 -3.78 -17.91
CA GLY A 451 0.32 -4.68 -17.19
C GLY A 451 -0.21 -6.11 -17.06
N GLY A 452 -1.54 -6.30 -17.00
CA GLY A 452 -2.19 -7.60 -16.96
C GLY A 452 -3.65 -7.50 -16.48
N GLY A 453 -4.10 -8.47 -15.70
CA GLY A 453 -5.46 -8.48 -15.14
C GLY A 453 -6.50 -9.01 -16.14
N ARG A 454 -7.75 -8.53 -16.05
CA ARG A 454 -8.83 -9.04 -16.89
C ARG A 454 -9.77 -7.95 -17.41
N HIS A 455 -10.16 -8.04 -18.67
CA HIS A 455 -11.08 -7.10 -19.33
C HIS A 455 -10.66 -5.63 -19.29
N ASN A 456 -9.40 -5.30 -19.04
CA ASN A 456 -8.98 -3.89 -19.05
C ASN A 456 -8.94 -3.37 -20.50
N ASN A 457 -9.34 -2.11 -20.73
CA ASN A 457 -9.32 -1.50 -22.05
C ASN A 457 -8.62 -0.14 -22.04
N ALA A 458 -7.51 -0.05 -22.77
CA ALA A 458 -6.72 1.16 -22.96
C ALA A 458 -6.85 1.66 -24.42
N ALA A 459 -7.61 2.74 -24.59
CA ALA A 459 -8.02 3.33 -25.86
C ALA A 459 -7.55 4.80 -26.06
N GLY A 460 -6.81 5.38 -25.11
CA GLY A 460 -6.12 6.67 -25.27
C GLY A 460 -4.64 6.51 -25.61
N GLU A 461 -4.04 7.45 -26.36
CA GLU A 461 -2.60 7.39 -26.69
C GLU A 461 -1.77 7.49 -25.40
N TYR A 462 -0.73 6.67 -25.25
CA TYR A 462 0.07 6.56 -24.01
C TYR A 462 -0.72 6.20 -22.74
N ALA A 463 -1.95 5.69 -22.87
CA ALA A 463 -2.73 5.25 -21.73
C ALA A 463 -2.05 4.10 -20.97
N THR A 464 -2.17 4.08 -19.64
CA THR A 464 -1.62 3.01 -18.80
C THR A 464 -2.69 2.44 -17.87
N ILE A 465 -2.86 1.12 -17.88
CA ILE A 465 -3.61 0.39 -16.86
C ILE A 465 -2.69 -0.66 -16.27
N ALA A 466 -2.31 -0.53 -14.99
CA ALA A 466 -1.34 -1.47 -14.41
C ALA A 466 -1.92 -2.90 -14.28
N GLY A 467 -3.23 -3.04 -14.11
CA GLY A 467 -3.93 -4.32 -14.02
C GLY A 467 -5.35 -4.17 -13.46
N GLY A 468 -5.82 -5.17 -12.72
CA GLY A 468 -7.17 -5.18 -12.15
C GLY A 468 -8.19 -5.86 -13.06
N GLY A 469 -9.48 -5.59 -12.87
CA GLY A 469 -10.51 -6.14 -13.74
C GLY A 469 -11.94 -5.74 -13.38
N PRO A 470 -12.95 -6.43 -13.94
CA PRO A 470 -14.33 -5.99 -13.84
C PRO A 470 -14.90 -6.19 -12.43
N THR A 471 -15.88 -5.38 -12.05
CA THR A 471 -16.59 -5.55 -10.77
C THR A 471 -17.83 -6.42 -10.88
N ASP A 472 -18.32 -6.66 -12.10
CA ASP A 472 -19.42 -7.58 -12.39
C ASP A 472 -19.06 -8.43 -13.62
N GLU A 473 -18.88 -9.73 -13.39
CA GLU A 473 -18.50 -10.69 -14.43
C GLU A 473 -19.57 -10.93 -15.47
N SER A 474 -20.84 -10.74 -15.10
CA SER A 474 -21.95 -10.86 -16.04
C SER A 474 -22.00 -9.67 -17.01
N ASN A 475 -21.32 -8.57 -16.68
CA ASN A 475 -21.24 -7.35 -17.46
C ASN A 475 -19.81 -6.78 -17.45
N ALA A 476 -18.84 -7.64 -17.75
CA ALA A 476 -17.43 -7.30 -17.61
C ALA A 476 -17.02 -6.08 -18.43
N GLN A 477 -17.54 -5.93 -19.65
CA GLN A 477 -17.26 -4.78 -20.51
C GLN A 477 -17.76 -3.46 -19.94
N ALA A 478 -18.92 -3.45 -19.26
CA ALA A 478 -19.46 -2.22 -18.67
C ALA A 478 -18.84 -1.89 -17.32
N THR A 479 -18.13 -2.85 -16.70
CA THR A 479 -17.55 -2.69 -15.37
C THR A 479 -16.05 -2.85 -15.34
N GLN A 480 -15.39 -2.80 -16.50
CA GLN A 480 -13.94 -2.90 -16.63
C GLN A 480 -13.20 -1.61 -16.25
N ASN A 481 -11.88 -1.70 -16.05
CA ASN A 481 -11.08 -0.49 -16.09
C ASN A 481 -10.96 0.01 -17.54
N TYR A 482 -11.25 1.29 -17.74
CA TYR A 482 -11.33 1.90 -19.05
C TYR A 482 -10.58 3.22 -19.09
N VAL A 483 -9.61 3.35 -20.01
CA VAL A 483 -8.89 4.60 -20.24
C VAL A 483 -9.03 5.00 -21.70
N SER A 484 -9.78 6.05 -22.01
CA SER A 484 -9.87 6.62 -23.36
C SER A 484 -9.23 8.01 -23.51
N GLY A 485 -8.87 8.65 -22.40
CA GLY A 485 -8.10 9.89 -22.43
C GLY A 485 -6.62 9.66 -22.69
N ASP A 486 -6.01 10.47 -23.56
CA ASP A 486 -4.57 10.43 -23.83
C ASP A 486 -3.78 10.68 -22.54
N TYR A 487 -2.70 9.92 -22.32
CA TYR A 487 -1.91 9.93 -21.08
C TYR A 487 -2.71 9.59 -19.81
N GLY A 488 -3.91 9.02 -19.95
CA GLY A 488 -4.71 8.59 -18.82
C GLY A 488 -4.08 7.42 -18.07
N THR A 489 -4.22 7.38 -16.75
CA THR A 489 -3.62 6.33 -15.92
C THR A 489 -4.63 5.73 -14.95
N ILE A 490 -4.70 4.39 -14.90
CA ILE A 490 -5.37 3.63 -13.85
C ILE A 490 -4.35 2.70 -13.18
N GLY A 491 -4.10 2.88 -11.88
CA GLY A 491 -3.15 2.05 -11.13
C GLY A 491 -3.63 0.63 -10.83
N GLY A 492 -4.93 0.34 -10.98
CA GLY A 492 -5.51 -1.00 -10.82
C GLY A 492 -6.96 -0.95 -10.32
N GLY A 493 -7.38 -1.97 -9.57
CA GLY A 493 -8.74 -2.05 -9.04
C GLY A 493 -9.77 -2.51 -10.08
N GLY A 494 -11.01 -2.03 -10.00
CA GLY A 494 -12.03 -2.43 -10.97
C GLY A 494 -13.09 -1.40 -11.25
N ASP A 495 -13.62 -1.40 -12.47
CA ASP A 495 -14.66 -0.46 -12.92
C ASP A 495 -14.23 1.01 -12.83
N ASN A 496 -12.93 1.29 -12.97
CA ASN A 496 -12.43 2.66 -12.96
C ASN A 496 -12.41 3.23 -14.38
N SER A 497 -12.73 4.51 -14.55
CA SER A 497 -12.85 5.16 -15.85
C SER A 497 -12.06 6.46 -15.91
N VAL A 498 -11.21 6.61 -16.92
CA VAL A 498 -10.49 7.84 -17.25
C VAL A 498 -10.74 8.21 -18.70
N THR A 499 -11.61 9.18 -18.95
CA THR A 499 -12.04 9.55 -20.32
C THR A 499 -11.44 10.85 -20.84
N ALA A 500 -10.73 11.60 -20.00
CA ALA A 500 -10.08 12.85 -20.38
C ALA A 500 -8.56 12.79 -20.28
N ALA A 501 -7.90 13.67 -21.05
CA ALA A 501 -6.45 13.68 -21.16
C ALA A 501 -5.75 13.93 -19.82
N SER A 502 -4.70 13.17 -19.55
CA SER A 502 -3.89 13.23 -18.33
C SER A 502 -4.70 13.04 -17.03
N GLY A 503 -5.86 12.38 -17.10
CA GLY A 503 -6.61 11.99 -15.91
C GLY A 503 -5.94 10.82 -15.18
N THR A 504 -6.06 10.78 -13.85
CA THR A 504 -5.44 9.72 -13.05
C THR A 504 -6.42 9.13 -12.05
N VAL A 505 -6.53 7.80 -12.03
CA VAL A 505 -7.13 7.04 -10.94
C VAL A 505 -6.04 6.15 -10.33
N GLY A 506 -5.71 6.36 -9.05
CA GLY A 506 -4.68 5.54 -8.39
C GLY A 506 -5.11 4.07 -8.20
N GLY A 507 -6.40 3.80 -8.06
CA GLY A 507 -6.97 2.46 -7.97
C GLY A 507 -8.39 2.47 -7.41
N GLY A 508 -8.79 1.43 -6.68
CA GLY A 508 -10.11 1.35 -6.04
C GLY A 508 -11.20 0.83 -6.97
N ARG A 509 -12.46 1.20 -6.71
CA ARG A 509 -13.62 0.70 -7.43
C ARG A 509 -14.51 1.81 -7.96
N ARG A 510 -15.01 1.72 -9.19
CA ARG A 510 -16.04 2.65 -9.72
C ARG A 510 -15.66 4.14 -9.71
N ASN A 511 -14.37 4.45 -9.75
CA ASN A 511 -13.92 5.84 -9.76
C ASN A 511 -13.94 6.41 -11.19
N GLU A 512 -14.34 7.67 -11.33
CA GLU A 512 -14.48 8.35 -12.62
C GLU A 512 -13.65 9.63 -12.68
N VAL A 513 -12.87 9.77 -13.75
CA VAL A 513 -12.19 11.00 -14.15
C VAL A 513 -12.57 11.34 -15.59
N SER A 514 -13.30 12.44 -15.80
CA SER A 514 -13.84 12.81 -17.12
C SER A 514 -13.45 14.21 -17.59
N ASN A 515 -12.48 14.86 -16.94
CA ASN A 515 -11.93 16.15 -17.38
C ASN A 515 -10.41 16.23 -17.23
N GLY A 516 -9.78 17.15 -17.97
CA GLY A 516 -8.33 17.17 -18.14
C GLY A 516 -7.59 17.41 -16.82
N PHE A 517 -6.52 16.64 -16.60
CA PHE A 517 -5.66 16.72 -15.40
C PHE A 517 -6.36 16.47 -14.06
N ALA A 518 -7.59 15.95 -14.05
CA ALA A 518 -8.28 15.60 -12.82
C ALA A 518 -7.71 14.30 -12.22
N THR A 519 -7.81 14.16 -10.91
CA THR A 519 -7.21 13.04 -10.16
C THR A 519 -8.17 12.48 -9.14
N VAL A 520 -8.32 11.16 -9.14
CA VAL A 520 -8.88 10.39 -8.02
C VAL A 520 -7.77 9.52 -7.44
N GLY A 521 -7.39 9.71 -6.18
CA GLY A 521 -6.33 8.90 -5.55
C GLY A 521 -6.73 7.43 -5.38
N GLY A 522 -8.01 7.14 -5.15
CA GLY A 522 -8.56 5.79 -5.04
C GLY A 522 -9.95 5.80 -4.41
N GLY A 523 -10.31 4.75 -3.68
CA GLY A 523 -11.60 4.65 -2.97
C GLY A 523 -12.71 4.01 -3.82
N ASP A 524 -13.96 4.32 -3.49
CA ASP A 524 -15.13 3.74 -4.14
C ASP A 524 -16.10 4.82 -4.68
N GLN A 525 -16.50 4.73 -5.95
CA GLN A 525 -17.51 5.62 -6.54
C GLN A 525 -17.17 7.11 -6.48
N ASN A 526 -15.90 7.49 -6.45
CA ASN A 526 -15.49 8.89 -6.45
C ASN A 526 -15.45 9.46 -7.88
N LYS A 527 -15.84 10.72 -8.03
CA LYS A 527 -15.86 11.41 -9.33
C LYS A 527 -15.05 12.70 -9.28
N ALA A 528 -14.09 12.84 -10.18
CA ALA A 528 -13.40 14.11 -10.45
C ALA A 528 -13.69 14.54 -11.90
N THR A 529 -14.75 15.33 -12.09
CA THR A 529 -15.28 15.73 -13.41
C THR A 529 -15.04 17.21 -13.73
N GLY A 530 -14.55 17.99 -12.77
CA GLY A 530 -14.03 19.33 -13.03
C GLY A 530 -12.59 19.31 -13.59
N ALA A 531 -12.23 20.28 -14.43
CA ALA A 531 -10.86 20.38 -14.95
C ALA A 531 -9.87 20.60 -13.78
N ARG A 532 -8.81 19.79 -13.69
CA ARG A 532 -7.86 19.79 -12.55
C ARG A 532 -8.50 19.53 -11.18
N ALA A 533 -9.70 18.98 -11.12
CA ALA A 533 -10.34 18.62 -9.87
C ALA A 533 -9.60 17.45 -9.19
N THR A 534 -9.62 17.40 -7.86
CA THR A 534 -8.95 16.35 -7.10
C THR A 534 -9.89 15.74 -6.07
N VAL A 535 -10.02 14.42 -6.10
CA VAL A 535 -10.57 13.64 -5.00
C VAL A 535 -9.48 12.72 -4.46
N ALA A 536 -8.97 12.95 -3.25
CA ALA A 536 -7.85 12.13 -2.77
C ALA A 536 -8.26 10.67 -2.47
N GLY A 537 -9.54 10.41 -2.16
CA GLY A 537 -10.09 9.07 -1.95
C GLY A 537 -11.48 9.09 -1.31
N GLY A 538 -11.85 8.03 -0.59
CA GLY A 538 -13.12 7.94 0.14
C GLY A 538 -14.22 7.21 -0.64
N HIS A 539 -15.48 7.52 -0.34
CA HIS A 539 -16.65 6.84 -0.92
C HIS A 539 -17.70 7.84 -1.42
N ILE A 540 -18.07 7.80 -2.70
CA ILE A 540 -19.10 8.66 -3.32
C ILE A 540 -18.74 10.16 -3.20
N ASN A 541 -17.47 10.54 -3.26
CA ASN A 541 -17.10 11.95 -3.27
C ASN A 541 -17.11 12.52 -4.69
N GLU A 542 -17.61 13.74 -4.87
CA GLU A 542 -17.72 14.40 -6.17
C GLU A 542 -17.00 15.76 -6.17
N ALA A 543 -16.00 15.92 -7.03
CA ALA A 543 -15.36 17.20 -7.33
C ALA A 543 -15.66 17.59 -8.79
N THR A 544 -16.72 18.36 -8.98
CA THR A 544 -17.28 18.71 -10.31
C THR A 544 -16.88 20.11 -10.77
N GLY A 545 -16.51 20.99 -9.84
CA GLY A 545 -16.01 22.34 -10.14
C GLY A 545 -14.57 22.34 -10.66
N PRO A 546 -14.16 23.28 -11.54
CA PRO A 546 -12.77 23.36 -11.97
C PRO A 546 -11.84 23.70 -10.80
N VAL A 547 -10.74 22.94 -10.67
CA VAL A 547 -9.78 23.03 -9.56
C VAL A 547 -10.43 22.76 -8.17
N ALA A 548 -11.63 22.18 -8.14
CA ALA A 548 -12.29 21.80 -6.90
C ALA A 548 -11.55 20.63 -6.22
N THR A 549 -11.58 20.59 -4.89
CA THR A 549 -10.88 19.56 -4.12
C THR A 549 -11.78 18.93 -3.07
N VAL A 550 -11.83 17.60 -3.06
CA VAL A 550 -12.38 16.82 -1.94
C VAL A 550 -11.25 15.94 -1.37
N ALA A 551 -10.82 16.22 -0.14
CA ALA A 551 -9.68 15.50 0.44
C ALA A 551 -10.02 14.05 0.90
N GLY A 552 -11.31 13.67 0.94
CA GLY A 552 -11.74 12.32 1.27
C GLY A 552 -13.12 12.29 1.94
N GLY A 553 -13.37 11.28 2.77
CA GLY A 553 -14.64 11.12 3.49
C GLY A 553 -15.70 10.39 2.67
N GLY A 554 -16.97 10.61 2.99
CA GLY A 554 -18.11 9.93 2.36
C GLY A 554 -19.17 10.90 1.84
N ASN A 555 -19.56 10.78 0.57
CA ASN A 555 -20.65 11.55 -0.03
C ASN A 555 -20.45 13.07 0.03
N ASN A 556 -19.21 13.56 -0.09
CA ASN A 556 -18.92 14.99 -0.10
C ASN A 556 -18.91 15.54 -1.52
N GLU A 557 -19.37 16.79 -1.71
CA GLU A 557 -19.47 17.45 -3.00
C GLU A 557 -18.76 18.81 -3.01
N ALA A 558 -17.90 19.05 -4.00
CA ALA A 558 -17.30 20.35 -4.30
C ALA A 558 -17.55 20.70 -5.76
N SER A 559 -18.48 21.64 -6.02
CA SER A 559 -19.11 21.77 -7.35
C SER A 559 -18.82 23.06 -8.12
N ASP A 560 -18.29 24.10 -7.47
CA ASP A 560 -17.89 25.35 -8.15
C ASP A 560 -16.35 25.53 -8.22
N TYR A 561 -15.90 26.55 -8.93
CA TYR A 561 -14.50 26.89 -9.13
C TYR A 561 -13.77 27.10 -7.79
N LEU A 562 -12.70 26.35 -7.58
CA LEU A 562 -11.90 26.32 -6.33
C LEU A 562 -12.70 25.95 -5.06
N ALA A 563 -13.89 25.37 -5.18
CA ALA A 563 -14.61 24.85 -4.03
C ALA A 563 -13.80 23.73 -3.35
N THR A 564 -13.79 23.72 -2.01
CA THR A 564 -12.98 22.77 -1.24
C THR A 564 -13.78 22.11 -0.12
N VAL A 565 -13.77 20.78 -0.08
CA VAL A 565 -14.21 19.99 1.07
C VAL A 565 -13.02 19.24 1.67
N GLY A 566 -12.70 19.55 2.92
CA GLY A 566 -11.58 18.93 3.65
C GLY A 566 -11.83 17.48 4.09
N GLY A 567 -13.07 17.00 4.04
CA GLY A 567 -13.45 15.62 4.36
C GLY A 567 -14.81 15.54 5.04
N GLY A 568 -15.01 14.53 5.90
CA GLY A 568 -16.26 14.33 6.64
C GLY A 568 -17.31 13.55 5.85
N GLU A 569 -18.59 13.74 6.16
CA GLU A 569 -19.70 13.03 5.53
C GLU A 569 -20.78 13.98 5.01
N ARG A 570 -21.23 13.84 3.75
CA ARG A 570 -22.34 14.60 3.18
C ARG A 570 -22.16 16.12 3.17
N ASN A 571 -20.92 16.62 3.15
CA ASN A 571 -20.66 18.06 3.09
C ASN A 571 -20.71 18.57 1.64
N GLU A 572 -21.20 19.79 1.43
CA GLU A 572 -21.35 20.43 0.13
C GLU A 572 -20.67 21.81 0.12
N ALA A 573 -19.74 22.02 -0.81
CA ALA A 573 -19.18 23.32 -1.14
C ALA A 573 -19.57 23.67 -2.59
N SER A 574 -20.59 24.50 -2.77
CA SER A 574 -21.21 24.80 -4.07
C SER A 574 -21.09 26.25 -4.52
N GLY A 575 -20.49 27.13 -3.71
CA GLY A 575 -20.16 28.51 -4.10
C GLY A 575 -18.73 28.71 -4.63
N TYR A 576 -18.51 29.79 -5.38
CA TYR A 576 -17.19 30.18 -5.88
C TYR A 576 -16.18 30.34 -4.73
N ARG A 577 -15.09 29.54 -4.71
CA ARG A 577 -14.11 29.47 -3.60
C ARG A 577 -14.70 29.11 -2.22
N ALA A 578 -15.89 28.51 -2.17
CA ALA A 578 -16.48 28.06 -0.93
C ALA A 578 -15.62 26.95 -0.28
N THR A 579 -15.59 26.91 1.05
CA THR A 579 -14.82 25.94 1.81
C THR A 579 -15.64 25.30 2.91
N VAL A 580 -15.70 23.98 2.93
CA VAL A 580 -16.16 23.20 4.09
C VAL A 580 -14.98 22.39 4.61
N ALA A 581 -14.43 22.74 5.78
CA ALA A 581 -13.24 22.07 6.29
C ALA A 581 -13.51 20.60 6.72
N GLY A 582 -14.77 20.25 7.06
CA GLY A 582 -15.19 18.89 7.40
C GLY A 582 -16.55 18.83 8.08
N GLY A 583 -16.77 17.84 8.93
CA GLY A 583 -18.03 17.65 9.68
C GLY A 583 -19.04 16.79 8.93
N ILE A 584 -20.34 16.95 9.24
CA ILE A 584 -21.42 16.16 8.66
C ILE A 584 -22.53 17.07 8.13
N LYS A 585 -22.92 16.90 6.85
CA LYS A 585 -24.03 17.64 6.22
C LYS A 585 -23.90 19.17 6.24
N ASN A 586 -22.69 19.70 6.26
CA ASN A 586 -22.49 21.16 6.20
C ASN A 586 -22.55 21.64 4.75
N VAL A 587 -23.07 22.85 4.53
CA VAL A 587 -23.25 23.47 3.21
C VAL A 587 -22.61 24.86 3.19
N ALA A 588 -21.78 25.13 2.19
CA ALA A 588 -21.28 26.46 1.86
C ALA A 588 -21.60 26.75 0.38
N SER A 589 -22.67 27.52 0.13
CA SER A 589 -23.29 27.64 -1.21
C SER A 589 -23.03 28.98 -1.92
N ALA A 590 -22.46 29.97 -1.23
CA ALA A 590 -22.21 31.30 -1.78
C ALA A 590 -20.71 31.64 -1.96
N GLU A 591 -20.40 32.78 -2.59
CA GLU A 591 -19.02 33.15 -2.91
C GLU A 591 -18.18 33.30 -1.63
N SER A 592 -17.06 32.59 -1.57
CA SER A 592 -16.13 32.58 -0.43
C SER A 592 -16.77 32.20 0.92
N ALA A 593 -17.94 31.56 0.91
CA ALA A 593 -18.59 31.05 2.11
C ALA A 593 -17.72 29.97 2.76
N THR A 594 -17.63 29.98 4.09
CA THR A 594 -16.76 29.08 4.84
C THR A 594 -17.50 28.42 6.00
N VAL A 595 -17.46 27.09 6.06
CA VAL A 595 -17.87 26.31 7.22
C VAL A 595 -16.68 25.53 7.78
N GLY A 596 -16.31 25.80 9.03
CA GLY A 596 -15.18 25.14 9.71
C GLY A 596 -15.45 23.69 10.12
N GLY A 597 -16.72 23.27 10.23
CA GLY A 597 -17.11 21.90 10.56
C GLY A 597 -18.48 21.82 11.22
N GLY A 598 -18.70 20.83 12.08
CA GLY A 598 -19.96 20.66 12.81
C GLY A 598 -21.01 19.83 12.07
N TYR A 599 -22.29 20.03 12.39
CA TYR A 599 -23.41 19.30 11.82
C TYR A 599 -24.44 20.25 11.18
N LEU A 600 -24.88 20.00 9.94
CA LEU A 600 -25.96 20.77 9.28
C LEU A 600 -25.76 22.29 9.17
N ASN A 601 -24.55 22.83 9.37
CA ASN A 601 -24.33 24.27 9.27
C ASN A 601 -24.45 24.75 7.82
N GLN A 602 -25.08 25.90 7.60
CA GLN A 602 -25.40 26.44 6.26
C GLN A 602 -24.90 27.88 6.12
N ALA A 603 -23.88 28.10 5.28
CA ALA A 603 -23.37 29.42 4.93
C ALA A 603 -23.83 29.78 3.50
N GLU A 604 -24.87 30.61 3.40
CA GLU A 604 -25.67 30.81 2.17
C GLU A 604 -25.45 32.16 1.48
N ALA A 605 -24.60 33.03 2.03
CA ALA A 605 -24.33 34.36 1.49
C ALA A 605 -22.83 34.65 1.31
N ASP A 606 -22.53 35.73 0.57
CA ASP A 606 -21.16 36.01 0.16
C ASP A 606 -20.29 36.36 1.38
N GLY A 607 -19.15 35.67 1.51
CA GLY A 607 -18.25 35.81 2.66
C GLY A 607 -18.82 35.32 3.99
N ALA A 608 -19.96 34.62 3.99
CA ALA A 608 -20.54 34.03 5.19
C ALA A 608 -19.57 33.07 5.88
N THR A 609 -19.46 33.15 7.21
CA THR A 609 -18.54 32.30 7.98
C THR A 609 -19.25 31.62 9.14
N ILE A 610 -19.18 30.29 9.19
CA ILE A 610 -19.60 29.49 10.35
C ILE A 610 -18.39 28.69 10.84
N ALA A 611 -17.90 28.99 12.05
CA ALA A 611 -16.72 28.28 12.56
C ALA A 611 -17.00 26.80 12.91
N GLY A 612 -18.25 26.44 13.21
CA GLY A 612 -18.69 25.07 13.49
C GLY A 612 -19.96 25.04 14.36
N GLY A 613 -20.12 23.99 15.18
CA GLY A 613 -21.27 23.85 16.09
C GLY A 613 -22.39 22.94 15.55
N ALA A 614 -23.58 23.09 16.11
CA ALA A 614 -24.78 22.27 15.97
C ALA A 614 -24.70 20.90 16.71
N PRO A 615 -24.89 20.89 18.05
CA PRO A 615 -24.87 19.65 18.81
C PRO A 615 -25.99 18.69 18.41
N THR A 616 -25.68 17.41 18.33
CA THR A 616 -26.61 16.30 18.04
C THR A 616 -26.77 15.37 19.24
N GLY A 617 -27.95 14.74 19.40
CA GLY A 617 -28.26 13.75 20.44
C GLY A 617 -29.68 13.88 21.00
N ASP A 618 -30.12 12.92 21.83
CA ASP A 618 -31.52 12.82 22.33
C ASP A 618 -32.05 14.07 23.07
N ASN A 619 -31.15 14.95 23.52
CA ASN A 619 -31.47 16.20 24.22
C ASN A 619 -31.50 17.44 23.30
N PHE A 620 -31.29 17.26 21.99
CA PHE A 620 -31.23 18.32 20.99
C PHE A 620 -32.22 18.00 19.86
N PRO A 621 -33.11 18.93 19.46
CA PRO A 621 -33.95 18.77 18.27
C PRO A 621 -33.09 18.45 17.03
N GLU A 622 -33.68 17.80 16.02
CA GLU A 622 -32.94 17.40 14.80
C GLU A 622 -32.37 18.59 14.00
N ASP A 623 -32.87 19.81 14.25
CA ASP A 623 -32.43 21.05 13.61
C ASP A 623 -31.75 21.98 14.64
N THR A 624 -30.45 21.77 14.89
CA THR A 624 -29.59 22.70 15.65
C THR A 624 -28.58 23.42 14.76
N ASN A 625 -28.83 23.45 13.45
CA ASN A 625 -27.97 24.09 12.47
C ASN A 625 -27.73 25.55 12.80
N ASN A 626 -26.50 26.01 12.59
CA ASN A 626 -26.24 27.44 12.46
C ASN A 626 -26.42 27.83 10.99
N VAL A 627 -27.02 28.99 10.74
CA VAL A 627 -27.28 29.49 9.39
C VAL A 627 -26.82 30.94 9.25
N VAL A 628 -26.25 31.26 8.10
CA VAL A 628 -25.93 32.64 7.69
C VAL A 628 -26.63 32.92 6.36
N TYR A 629 -27.61 33.82 6.35
CA TYR A 629 -28.43 34.17 5.17
C TYR A 629 -27.96 35.43 4.43
N ASP A 630 -27.21 36.31 5.07
CA ASP A 630 -26.79 37.61 4.52
C ASP A 630 -25.27 37.78 4.45
N ASP A 631 -24.85 38.66 3.54
CA ASP A 631 -23.46 38.90 3.22
C ASP A 631 -22.63 39.26 4.45
N TYR A 632 -21.45 38.65 4.52
CA TYR A 632 -20.48 38.85 5.60
C TYR A 632 -20.99 38.50 7.01
N GLY A 633 -22.13 37.79 7.11
CA GLY A 633 -22.62 37.29 8.37
C GLY A 633 -21.69 36.24 8.98
N THR A 634 -21.63 36.20 10.31
CA THR A 634 -20.73 35.30 11.03
C THR A 634 -21.42 34.59 12.19
N VAL A 635 -21.26 33.27 12.26
CA VAL A 635 -21.57 32.47 13.45
C VAL A 635 -20.31 31.78 13.98
N GLY A 636 -19.90 32.13 15.20
CA GLY A 636 -18.71 31.58 15.85
C GLY A 636 -18.86 30.15 16.38
N GLY A 637 -20.09 29.61 16.45
CA GLY A 637 -20.37 28.26 16.90
C GLY A 637 -21.72 28.14 17.60
N GLY A 638 -21.87 27.17 18.51
CA GLY A 638 -23.12 26.98 19.25
C GLY A 638 -24.15 26.17 18.45
N GLY A 639 -25.45 26.33 18.71
CA GLY A 639 -26.49 25.61 17.96
C GLY A 639 -27.78 26.40 17.78
N ASN A 640 -28.43 26.21 16.63
CA ASN A 640 -29.65 26.91 16.23
C ASN A 640 -29.48 28.44 16.22
N ASN A 641 -28.36 28.94 15.71
CA ASN A 641 -28.12 30.37 15.58
C ASN A 641 -28.32 30.84 14.14
N GLN A 642 -28.93 32.00 13.96
CA GLN A 642 -29.20 32.61 12.65
C GLN A 642 -28.57 34.00 12.57
N ALA A 643 -27.58 34.19 11.69
CA ALA A 643 -27.13 35.52 11.29
C ALA A 643 -27.72 35.87 9.92
N GLY A 644 -28.37 37.02 9.80
CA GLY A 644 -29.10 37.43 8.60
C GLY A 644 -30.62 37.21 8.68
N SER A 645 -31.33 37.77 7.72
CA SER A 645 -32.76 37.61 7.43
C SER A 645 -32.97 36.46 6.45
N ASP A 646 -33.95 35.62 6.73
CA ASP A 646 -34.42 34.61 5.77
C ASP A 646 -35.47 35.25 4.84
N ASP A 647 -35.04 36.14 3.95
CA ASP A 647 -35.93 36.87 3.02
C ASP A 647 -35.51 36.84 1.54
N ASP A 648 -34.61 35.92 1.19
CA ASP A 648 -34.02 35.73 -0.15
C ASP A 648 -33.21 36.96 -0.68
N ASP A 649 -32.97 38.00 0.14
CA ASP A 649 -32.12 39.14 -0.20
C ASP A 649 -30.93 39.22 0.77
N PRO A 650 -29.71 38.81 0.35
CA PRO A 650 -28.55 38.71 1.25
C PRO A 650 -27.97 40.07 1.67
N THR A 651 -28.64 41.17 1.34
CA THR A 651 -28.19 42.54 1.62
C THR A 651 -29.00 43.23 2.72
N THR A 652 -29.94 42.55 3.35
CA THR A 652 -30.91 43.16 4.28
C THR A 652 -30.42 43.19 5.73
N ALA A 653 -29.49 42.28 6.08
CA ALA A 653 -28.88 42.19 7.41
C ALA A 653 -27.37 41.92 7.34
N GLN A 654 -26.65 42.69 6.52
CA GLN A 654 -25.22 42.52 6.29
C GLN A 654 -24.41 42.67 7.59
N PHE A 655 -23.32 41.90 7.70
CA PHE A 655 -22.42 41.89 8.86
C PHE A 655 -23.06 41.47 10.19
N ALA A 656 -24.23 40.83 10.17
CA ALA A 656 -24.82 40.25 11.37
C ALA A 656 -23.87 39.22 12.02
N THR A 657 -23.67 39.34 13.33
CA THR A 657 -22.67 38.56 14.05
C THR A 657 -23.25 37.85 15.26
N ILE A 658 -23.02 36.55 15.35
CA ILE A 658 -23.30 35.73 16.52
C ILE A 658 -22.00 35.04 16.94
N PRO A 659 -21.36 35.40 18.06
CA PRO A 659 -20.11 34.76 18.49
C PRO A 659 -20.30 33.30 18.93
N GLY A 660 -21.54 32.87 19.16
CA GLY A 660 -21.93 31.52 19.56
C GLY A 660 -23.12 31.54 20.52
N GLY A 661 -23.35 30.42 21.20
CA GLY A 661 -24.49 30.26 22.10
C GLY A 661 -25.62 29.43 21.48
N ARG A 662 -26.86 29.60 21.93
CA ARG A 662 -27.98 28.79 21.45
C ARG A 662 -29.23 29.61 21.16
N ASP A 663 -29.92 29.31 20.06
CA ASP A 663 -31.21 29.91 19.71
C ASP A 663 -31.12 31.44 19.54
N ASN A 664 -29.97 31.97 19.09
CA ASN A 664 -29.80 33.41 18.88
C ASN A 664 -30.09 33.81 17.43
N GLN A 665 -30.62 35.02 17.24
CA GLN A 665 -30.90 35.60 15.93
C GLN A 665 -30.36 37.02 15.84
N ALA A 666 -29.51 37.29 14.85
CA ALA A 666 -29.01 38.62 14.52
C ALA A 666 -29.47 38.94 13.10
N SER A 667 -30.47 39.81 12.93
CA SER A 667 -31.16 40.05 11.66
C SER A 667 -31.28 41.54 11.30
N GLY A 668 -30.52 42.41 11.95
CA GLY A 668 -30.31 43.80 11.52
C GLY A 668 -28.92 43.99 10.91
N ASN A 669 -28.74 45.04 10.12
CA ASN A 669 -27.41 45.39 9.61
C ASN A 669 -26.47 45.70 10.79
N TYR A 670 -25.26 45.11 10.78
CA TYR A 670 -24.28 45.25 11.87
C TYR A 670 -24.80 44.81 13.25
N SER A 671 -25.84 43.98 13.30
CA SER A 671 -26.41 43.48 14.56
C SER A 671 -25.52 42.43 15.23
N PHE A 672 -25.62 42.33 16.55
CA PHE A 672 -24.89 41.37 17.37
C PHE A 672 -25.83 40.68 18.35
N ALA A 673 -25.90 39.34 18.31
CA ALA A 673 -26.68 38.54 19.26
C ALA A 673 -25.80 37.45 19.89
N ALA A 674 -25.82 37.30 21.22
CA ALA A 674 -25.02 36.30 21.92
C ALA A 674 -25.74 35.72 23.15
N GLY A 675 -25.30 34.54 23.59
CA GLY A 675 -25.84 33.88 24.79
C GLY A 675 -26.91 32.86 24.45
N ARG A 676 -28.08 32.94 25.08
CA ARG A 676 -29.22 32.07 24.77
C ARG A 676 -30.47 32.88 24.47
N ASN A 677 -31.18 32.53 23.39
CA ASN A 677 -32.47 33.11 23.03
C ASN A 677 -32.44 34.66 22.87
N ALA A 678 -31.32 35.19 22.36
CA ALA A 678 -31.15 36.62 22.09
C ALA A 678 -31.52 36.96 20.63
N THR A 679 -32.33 37.99 20.44
CA THR A 679 -32.77 38.46 19.11
C THR A 679 -32.40 39.93 18.89
N ALA A 680 -31.41 40.19 18.03
CA ALA A 680 -30.99 41.51 17.58
C ALA A 680 -31.57 41.80 16.18
N SER A 681 -32.82 42.28 16.14
CA SER A 681 -33.61 42.44 14.90
C SER A 681 -33.56 43.83 14.27
N HIS A 682 -32.86 44.79 14.90
CA HIS A 682 -32.72 46.15 14.39
C HIS A 682 -31.26 46.46 14.06
N ASP A 683 -31.04 47.36 13.10
CA ASP A 683 -29.70 47.79 12.69
C ASP A 683 -28.88 48.31 13.89
N GLY A 684 -27.61 47.90 13.97
CA GLY A 684 -26.68 48.31 15.02
C GLY A 684 -27.02 47.81 16.43
N SER A 685 -28.05 46.97 16.59
CA SER A 685 -28.46 46.47 17.90
C SER A 685 -27.50 45.41 18.44
N PHE A 686 -27.24 45.46 19.75
CA PHE A 686 -26.36 44.57 20.49
C PHE A 686 -27.15 43.88 21.61
N VAL A 687 -27.40 42.58 21.49
CA VAL A 687 -28.26 41.84 22.41
C VAL A 687 -27.51 40.66 23.02
N VAL A 688 -27.53 40.55 24.34
CA VAL A 688 -26.90 39.43 25.07
C VAL A 688 -27.92 38.80 26.01
N GLY A 689 -28.29 37.55 25.72
CA GLY A 689 -29.10 36.70 26.60
C GLY A 689 -28.24 36.02 27.66
N ASP A 690 -28.83 35.72 28.82
CA ASP A 690 -28.17 34.95 29.87
C ASP A 690 -28.36 33.43 29.64
N SER A 691 -28.24 32.61 30.70
CA SER A 691 -28.44 31.15 30.59
C SER A 691 -29.91 30.72 30.59
N SER A 692 -30.83 31.64 30.91
CA SER A 692 -32.26 31.34 30.97
C SER A 692 -32.82 31.06 29.57
N SER A 693 -33.99 30.44 29.52
CA SER A 693 -34.74 30.28 28.28
C SER A 693 -35.61 31.50 27.96
N ASP A 694 -35.65 32.48 28.84
CA ASP A 694 -36.44 33.68 28.63
C ASP A 694 -35.78 34.49 27.51
N GLY A 695 -36.56 34.89 26.50
CA GLY A 695 -36.01 35.59 25.34
C GLY A 695 -35.76 37.06 25.62
N ILE A 696 -34.73 37.63 24.97
CA ILE A 696 -34.47 39.07 24.96
C ILE A 696 -34.39 39.56 23.51
N VAL A 697 -35.16 40.61 23.19
CA VAL A 697 -35.33 41.09 21.81
C VAL A 697 -35.04 42.58 21.73
N SER A 698 -34.33 43.01 20.70
CA SER A 698 -34.17 44.45 20.43
C SER A 698 -35.50 45.13 20.08
N VAL A 699 -35.68 46.40 20.46
CA VAL A 699 -36.87 47.21 20.17
C VAL A 699 -36.57 48.48 19.36
N ALA A 700 -35.29 48.80 19.15
CA ALA A 700 -34.84 49.95 18.36
C ALA A 700 -33.44 49.70 17.75
N SER A 701 -33.08 50.50 16.74
CA SER A 701 -31.73 50.53 16.17
C SER A 701 -30.72 51.15 17.14
N ASP A 702 -29.44 50.77 16.99
CA ASP A 702 -28.30 51.29 17.74
C ASP A 702 -28.42 51.18 19.27
N GLU A 703 -29.16 50.18 19.76
CA GLU A 703 -29.31 49.93 21.19
C GLU A 703 -28.47 48.75 21.69
N ALA A 704 -28.20 48.72 23.00
CA ALA A 704 -27.63 47.57 23.66
C ALA A 704 -28.58 47.04 24.74
N ARG A 705 -28.92 45.74 24.69
CA ARG A 705 -29.77 45.06 25.67
C ARG A 705 -29.05 43.86 26.26
N PHE A 706 -29.10 43.73 27.58
CA PHE A 706 -28.50 42.62 28.32
C PHE A 706 -29.56 42.00 29.23
N GLN A 707 -29.62 40.67 29.22
CA GLN A 707 -30.42 39.90 30.16
C GLN A 707 -29.55 39.49 31.35
N GLY A 708 -30.02 39.73 32.56
CA GLY A 708 -29.28 39.48 33.80
C GLY A 708 -28.44 40.68 34.29
N SER A 709 -27.77 40.49 35.43
CA SER A 709 -27.05 41.58 36.10
C SER A 709 -25.69 41.87 35.44
N ILE A 710 -25.48 43.13 35.04
CA ILE A 710 -24.16 43.63 34.65
C ILE A 710 -23.39 43.97 35.94
N ARG A 711 -22.39 43.15 36.29
CA ARG A 711 -21.54 43.38 37.47
C ARG A 711 -20.26 44.13 37.10
N SER A 712 -19.97 45.21 37.80
CA SER A 712 -18.69 45.94 37.71
C SER A 712 -18.02 46.00 39.08
N SER A 713 -16.82 45.44 39.22
CA SER A 713 -16.01 45.53 40.44
C SER A 713 -15.41 46.92 40.69
N ARG A 714 -15.56 47.85 39.73
CA ARG A 714 -15.13 49.25 39.84
C ARG A 714 -16.28 50.23 40.11
N LEU A 715 -17.49 49.72 40.26
CA LEU A 715 -18.64 50.50 40.69
C LEU A 715 -18.82 50.29 42.20
N THR A 716 -17.97 50.97 42.97
CA THR A 716 -18.05 51.01 44.43
C THR A 716 -19.03 52.10 44.85
N THR A 717 -20.10 51.72 45.52
CA THR A 717 -20.94 52.66 46.27
C THR A 717 -20.21 53.05 47.55
N GLU A 718 -19.95 54.35 47.74
CA GLU A 718 -19.79 54.91 49.09
C GLU A 718 -21.02 55.74 49.47
N SER A 719 -21.07 56.08 50.76
CA SER A 719 -22.22 56.25 51.67
C SER A 719 -23.46 57.02 51.21
N ASP A 720 -23.45 57.70 50.07
CA ASP A 720 -24.51 58.64 49.68
C ASP A 720 -25.16 58.30 48.31
N GLY A 721 -24.84 57.16 47.70
CA GLY A 721 -25.58 56.65 46.54
C GLY A 721 -25.39 57.43 45.23
N ILE A 722 -24.32 58.24 45.10
CA ILE A 722 -23.98 58.97 43.87
C ILE A 722 -22.73 58.34 43.21
N TRP A 723 -22.80 58.16 41.89
CA TRP A 723 -21.75 57.56 41.05
C TRP A 723 -20.69 58.61 40.69
N HIS A 724 -19.41 58.40 41.04
CA HIS A 724 -18.29 59.24 40.59
C HIS A 724 -17.15 58.37 40.02
N TYR A 725 -16.48 58.86 38.97
CA TYR A 725 -15.17 58.35 38.55
C TYR A 725 -14.12 58.83 39.57
N SER A 726 -13.25 57.94 40.03
CA SER A 726 -12.15 58.31 40.94
C SER A 726 -10.95 58.86 40.17
N ASP A 727 -11.12 59.97 39.46
CA ASP A 727 -9.99 60.79 39.03
C ASP A 727 -9.89 62.05 39.89
N SER A 728 -8.87 62.08 40.73
CA SER A 728 -8.55 63.18 41.65
C SER A 728 -8.04 64.45 40.95
N GLN A 729 -8.49 64.74 39.73
CA GLN A 729 -7.99 65.83 38.90
C GLN A 729 -9.05 66.39 37.91
N SER A 730 -10.20 66.92 38.35
CA SER A 730 -10.83 68.02 37.61
C SER A 730 -11.70 68.93 38.47
N THR A 731 -11.36 70.22 38.47
CA THR A 731 -12.24 71.29 38.92
C THR A 731 -13.31 71.52 37.85
N THR A 732 -14.57 71.59 38.31
CA THR A 732 -15.75 72.17 37.63
C THR A 732 -16.36 71.42 36.46
N ALA A 733 -17.00 70.30 36.74
CA ALA A 733 -18.29 70.00 36.14
C ALA A 733 -19.17 69.34 37.20
N ASP A 734 -20.21 70.03 37.66
CA ASP A 734 -21.21 69.41 38.53
C ASP A 734 -21.92 68.33 37.73
N TRP A 735 -21.97 67.13 38.29
CA TRP A 735 -22.73 66.01 37.75
C TRP A 735 -23.99 65.88 38.59
N ARG A 736 -25.12 65.56 37.96
CA ARG A 736 -26.35 65.24 38.69
C ARG A 736 -27.09 64.10 38.04
N THR A 737 -27.75 63.31 38.87
CA THR A 737 -28.73 62.33 38.44
C THR A 737 -30.11 62.95 38.59
N VAL A 738 -30.90 62.94 37.52
CA VAL A 738 -32.26 63.49 37.53
C VAL A 738 -33.21 62.45 36.99
N TYR A 739 -34.32 62.23 37.69
CA TYR A 739 -35.47 61.55 37.09
C TYR A 739 -36.26 62.57 36.26
N ALA A 740 -36.54 62.20 35.01
CA ALA A 740 -37.25 63.00 34.03
C ALA A 740 -38.68 62.49 33.88
N PRO A 741 -39.64 62.95 34.70
CA PRO A 741 -40.99 62.37 34.75
C PRO A 741 -41.77 62.52 33.43
N GLY A 742 -41.39 63.45 32.55
CA GLY A 742 -42.01 63.60 31.23
C GLY A 742 -41.59 62.54 30.21
N ASN A 743 -40.47 61.85 30.45
CA ASN A 743 -39.88 60.86 29.55
C ASN A 743 -39.67 59.48 30.21
N ASP A 744 -40.06 59.35 31.49
CA ASP A 744 -39.84 58.17 32.33
C ASP A 744 -38.39 57.63 32.28
N GLU A 745 -37.45 58.56 32.46
CA GLU A 745 -36.02 58.36 32.20
C GLU A 745 -35.20 58.83 33.41
N TRP A 746 -34.32 57.97 33.93
CA TRP A 746 -33.25 58.39 34.83
C TRP A 746 -32.05 58.80 33.99
N ARG A 747 -31.57 60.03 34.16
CA ARG A 747 -30.45 60.56 33.38
C ARG A 747 -29.35 61.13 34.26
N VAL A 748 -28.12 60.87 33.86
CA VAL A 748 -26.93 61.54 34.40
C VAL A 748 -26.61 62.71 33.48
N GLU A 749 -26.69 63.90 34.02
CA GLU A 749 -26.37 65.14 33.33
C GLU A 749 -25.07 65.73 33.87
N GLN A 750 -24.25 66.24 32.97
CA GLN A 750 -23.09 67.06 33.31
C GLN A 750 -23.43 68.52 33.04
N TRP A 751 -23.13 69.42 33.97
CA TRP A 751 -23.21 70.85 33.74
C TRP A 751 -22.14 71.26 32.72
N ASP A 752 -22.56 71.75 31.55
CA ASP A 752 -21.66 72.32 30.55
C ASP A 752 -21.74 73.86 30.63
N PRO A 753 -20.74 74.52 31.25
CA PRO A 753 -20.70 75.98 31.33
C PRO A 753 -20.51 76.66 29.96
N ASP A 754 -20.05 75.94 28.93
CA ASP A 754 -19.71 76.47 27.61
C ASP A 754 -20.86 76.38 26.59
N SER A 755 -21.99 75.75 26.97
CA SER A 755 -23.19 75.57 26.14
C SER A 755 -23.97 76.87 25.79
N GLY A 756 -23.37 78.04 26.02
CA GLY A 756 -23.93 79.36 25.68
C GLY A 756 -25.03 79.88 26.62
N LEU A 757 -25.68 79.01 27.39
CA LEU A 757 -26.68 79.36 28.41
C LEU A 757 -26.46 78.68 29.76
N GLY A 758 -25.43 77.84 29.90
CA GLY A 758 -25.28 76.94 31.05
C GLY A 758 -26.39 75.89 31.03
N ALA A 759 -26.10 74.75 30.41
CA ALA A 759 -27.07 73.68 30.22
C ALA A 759 -26.51 72.38 30.77
N TRP A 760 -27.42 71.61 31.36
CA TRP A 760 -27.17 70.25 31.73
C TRP A 760 -27.23 69.37 30.47
N ILE A 761 -26.08 68.83 30.07
CA ILE A 761 -25.96 67.97 28.90
C ILE A 761 -26.03 66.53 29.34
N ARG A 762 -26.89 65.75 28.67
CA ARG A 762 -27.05 64.32 28.94
C ARG A 762 -25.77 63.58 28.61
N LYS A 763 -25.31 62.75 29.54
CA LYS A 763 -24.14 61.90 29.33
C LYS A 763 -24.49 60.43 29.34
N MET A 764 -25.48 60.03 30.15
CA MET A 764 -26.03 58.67 30.19
C MET A 764 -27.52 58.73 30.55
N TRP A 765 -28.30 57.77 30.08
CA TRP A 765 -29.69 57.60 30.50
C TRP A 765 -30.10 56.13 30.56
N VAL A 766 -31.08 55.84 31.41
CA VAL A 766 -31.77 54.56 31.52
C VAL A 766 -33.28 54.84 31.43
N THR A 767 -33.92 54.33 30.38
CA THR A 767 -35.37 54.43 30.18
C THR A 767 -36.07 53.34 31.00
N ALA A 768 -37.03 53.72 31.84
CA ALA A 768 -37.69 52.80 32.76
C ALA A 768 -38.69 51.90 32.02
N GLY A 769 -38.29 50.64 31.86
CA GLY A 769 -39.17 49.51 31.54
C GLY A 769 -38.77 48.22 32.26
N GLY A 770 -37.80 48.31 33.16
CA GLY A 770 -37.34 47.24 34.04
C GLY A 770 -36.80 47.85 35.33
N ASP A 771 -37.03 47.17 36.44
CA ASP A 771 -36.54 47.59 37.75
C ASP A 771 -35.01 47.58 37.78
N VAL A 772 -34.41 48.63 38.34
CA VAL A 772 -33.02 48.56 38.82
C VAL A 772 -33.08 47.85 40.17
N GLU A 773 -32.91 46.53 40.15
CA GLU A 773 -32.84 45.75 41.38
C GLU A 773 -31.41 45.79 41.94
N ALA A 774 -31.19 46.71 42.88
CA ALA A 774 -30.04 46.65 43.78
C ALA A 774 -30.40 45.77 44.98
N GLN A 775 -29.86 44.56 45.04
CA GLN A 775 -30.01 43.69 46.22
C GLN A 775 -28.81 43.82 47.15
N GLY A 776 -29.11 43.96 48.44
CA GLY A 776 -28.17 43.93 49.54
C GLY A 776 -28.92 44.14 50.85
N ALA A 777 -29.15 43.06 51.59
CA ALA A 777 -29.53 43.17 53.00
C ALA A 777 -28.24 43.40 53.78
N LYS A 778 -28.05 44.56 54.39
CA LYS A 778 -27.07 44.69 55.48
C LYS A 778 -27.75 44.17 56.75
N ASN A 779 -27.72 42.84 56.94
CA ASN A 779 -28.21 42.23 58.17
C ASN A 779 -27.14 42.40 59.26
N PHE A 780 -27.49 43.07 60.37
CA PHE A 780 -26.63 43.19 61.56
C PHE A 780 -26.56 41.89 62.38
N VAL A 781 -26.91 40.77 61.74
CA VAL A 781 -27.20 39.48 62.31
C VAL A 781 -26.75 38.46 61.26
N GLU A 782 -25.74 37.67 61.59
CA GLU A 782 -25.23 36.60 60.73
C GLU A 782 -25.44 35.25 61.40
N THR A 783 -25.88 34.28 60.62
CA THR A 783 -26.02 32.90 61.07
C THR A 783 -24.71 32.16 60.79
N VAL A 784 -24.11 31.58 61.82
CA VAL A 784 -22.81 30.92 61.74
C VAL A 784 -22.94 29.48 62.26
N ASP A 785 -22.48 28.52 61.46
CA ASP A 785 -22.46 27.11 61.85
C ASP A 785 -21.35 26.84 62.87
N THR A 786 -21.71 26.23 64.00
CA THR A 786 -20.78 25.82 65.05
C THR A 786 -20.93 24.33 65.36
N ASP A 787 -19.95 23.73 66.04
CA ASP A 787 -19.99 22.31 66.43
C ASP A 787 -21.20 21.96 67.35
N ASP A 788 -21.81 22.97 68.00
CA ASP A 788 -22.99 22.86 68.86
C ASP A 788 -24.31 23.30 68.17
N GLY A 789 -24.31 23.37 66.83
CA GLY A 789 -25.44 23.77 65.99
C GLY A 789 -25.34 25.20 65.46
N GLU A 790 -26.28 25.55 64.58
CA GLU A 790 -26.39 26.88 63.95
C GLU A 790 -26.64 27.96 65.02
N LYS A 791 -25.85 29.03 65.03
CA LYS A 791 -26.00 30.17 65.96
C LYS A 791 -26.21 31.47 65.22
N GLU A 792 -26.94 32.38 65.83
CA GLU A 792 -27.12 33.74 65.34
C GLU A 792 -26.16 34.68 66.09
N VAL A 793 -25.32 35.42 65.35
CA VAL A 793 -24.30 36.33 65.87
C VAL A 793 -24.66 37.76 65.47
N VAL A 794 -24.80 38.64 66.48
CA VAL A 794 -25.17 40.05 66.28
C VAL A 794 -23.91 40.92 66.43
N TYR A 795 -23.31 41.37 65.33
CA TYR A 795 -22.08 42.16 65.36
C TYR A 795 -22.35 43.61 65.78
N THR A 796 -22.34 43.89 67.09
CA THR A 796 -22.40 45.26 67.62
C THR A 796 -21.29 45.60 68.62
N ALA A 797 -20.38 44.67 68.96
CA ALA A 797 -19.27 44.92 69.89
C ALA A 797 -18.00 44.16 69.50
N SER A 798 -16.83 44.74 69.82
CA SER A 798 -15.52 44.09 69.67
C SER A 798 -15.43 42.91 70.64
N GLU A 799 -15.42 41.66 70.14
CA GLU A 799 -15.35 40.37 70.86
C GLU A 799 -15.69 40.41 72.37
N SER A 800 -16.93 40.77 72.69
CA SER A 800 -17.44 40.88 74.05
C SER A 800 -18.66 39.99 74.25
N GLY A 801 -18.81 39.43 75.46
CA GLY A 801 -19.97 38.58 75.81
C GLY A 801 -21.30 39.35 75.89
N THR A 802 -21.26 40.67 75.90
CA THR A 802 -22.40 41.60 75.92
C THR A 802 -22.17 42.77 74.96
N ALA A 803 -23.25 43.36 74.45
CA ALA A 803 -23.19 44.55 73.61
C ALA A 803 -22.83 45.79 74.45
N HIS A 804 -21.77 46.50 74.08
CA HIS A 804 -21.31 47.69 74.78
C HIS A 804 -21.05 48.86 73.82
N THR A 805 -21.17 50.08 74.33
CA THR A 805 -20.56 51.29 73.75
C THR A 805 -19.10 51.37 74.17
N GLU A 806 -18.22 51.84 73.29
CA GLU A 806 -16.79 52.03 73.59
C GLU A 806 -16.31 53.35 73.01
N GLU A 807 -15.57 54.12 73.82
CA GLU A 807 -14.80 55.29 73.39
C GLU A 807 -13.39 55.18 73.96
N SER A 808 -12.38 55.53 73.17
CA SER A 808 -10.99 55.60 73.64
C SER A 808 -10.32 56.86 73.13
N GLY A 809 -9.57 57.53 74.01
CA GLY A 809 -8.90 58.78 73.70
C GLY A 809 -7.70 59.06 74.60
N VAL A 810 -7.17 60.27 74.47
CA VAL A 810 -6.12 60.83 75.33
C VAL A 810 -6.63 62.14 75.89
N ALA A 811 -6.43 62.37 77.19
CA ALA A 811 -6.78 63.59 77.89
C ALA A 811 -5.57 64.11 78.69
N GLU A 812 -5.52 65.42 78.93
CA GLU A 812 -4.46 66.10 79.68
C GLU A 812 -5.04 66.66 80.98
N LEU A 813 -4.37 66.43 82.11
CA LEU A 813 -4.73 67.03 83.40
C LEU A 813 -4.31 68.51 83.44
N ASP A 814 -5.16 69.35 84.03
CA ASP A 814 -4.88 70.76 84.35
C ASP A 814 -5.05 70.96 85.87
N ASP A 815 -3.96 71.27 86.58
CA ASP A 815 -3.90 71.40 88.05
C ASP A 815 -4.44 70.13 88.76
N GLY A 816 -4.04 68.95 88.24
CA GLY A 816 -4.42 67.66 88.79
C GLY A 816 -5.83 67.17 88.46
N ARG A 817 -6.60 67.85 87.60
CA ARG A 817 -7.99 67.45 87.23
C ARG A 817 -8.30 67.65 85.75
N VAL A 818 -9.14 66.78 85.18
CA VAL A 818 -9.74 66.98 83.85
C VAL A 818 -11.18 66.46 83.81
N GLU A 819 -12.01 67.13 83.00
CA GLU A 819 -13.35 66.70 82.62
C GLU A 819 -13.36 66.33 81.14
N ILE A 820 -13.90 65.15 80.80
CA ILE A 820 -13.89 64.55 79.47
C ILE A 820 -15.33 64.31 79.05
N ASP A 821 -15.77 65.02 78.00
CA ASP A 821 -17.08 64.80 77.39
C ASP A 821 -17.10 63.47 76.61
N LEU A 822 -18.12 62.66 76.85
CA LEU A 822 -18.37 61.45 76.05
C LEU A 822 -19.19 61.82 74.80
N PRO A 823 -18.99 61.13 73.66
CA PRO A 823 -19.76 61.39 72.45
C PRO A 823 -21.27 61.20 72.65
N GLU A 824 -22.10 61.94 71.91
CA GLU A 824 -23.57 61.90 72.05
C GLU A 824 -24.18 60.49 72.00
N HIS A 825 -23.54 59.54 71.30
CA HIS A 825 -24.05 58.16 71.26
C HIS A 825 -24.02 57.46 72.63
N PHE A 826 -23.18 57.90 73.59
CA PHE A 826 -23.20 57.34 74.93
C PHE A 826 -24.52 57.66 75.65
N THR A 827 -25.05 58.89 75.55
CA THR A 827 -26.35 59.25 76.14
C THR A 827 -27.54 58.63 75.42
N TRP A 828 -27.40 58.30 74.13
CA TRP A 828 -28.51 57.75 73.36
C TRP A 828 -28.73 56.26 73.56
N VAL A 829 -27.65 55.50 73.73
CA VAL A 829 -27.72 54.03 73.67
C VAL A 829 -26.93 53.32 74.76
N THR A 830 -26.40 54.02 75.77
CA THR A 830 -25.73 53.40 76.92
C THR A 830 -26.65 53.44 78.13
N SER A 831 -26.76 52.32 78.83
CA SER A 831 -27.58 52.20 80.04
C SER A 831 -27.06 53.13 81.12
N GLU A 832 -27.93 53.98 81.65
CA GLU A 832 -27.62 54.83 82.82
C GLU A 832 -27.66 54.04 84.14
N ASP A 833 -28.34 52.89 84.14
CA ASP A 833 -28.53 52.03 85.31
C ASP A 833 -27.28 51.15 85.58
N ASP A 834 -26.47 50.87 84.55
CA ASP A 834 -25.24 50.09 84.65
C ASP A 834 -23.99 50.98 84.76
N PRO A 835 -22.99 50.61 85.59
CA PRO A 835 -21.80 51.42 85.78
C PRO A 835 -20.87 51.40 84.56
N LEU A 836 -20.48 52.58 84.09
CA LEU A 836 -19.39 52.70 83.10
C LEU A 836 -18.08 52.12 83.64
N HIS A 837 -17.42 51.33 82.80
CA HIS A 837 -16.08 50.81 83.04
C HIS A 837 -15.06 51.74 82.38
N VAL A 838 -14.34 52.49 83.19
CA VAL A 838 -13.31 53.44 82.75
C VAL A 838 -11.94 52.88 83.13
N GLN A 839 -11.07 52.74 82.13
CA GLN A 839 -9.67 52.40 82.34
C GLN A 839 -8.80 53.59 81.93
N THR A 840 -7.94 54.05 82.82
CA THR A 840 -6.99 55.14 82.55
C THR A 840 -5.56 54.61 82.60
N THR A 841 -4.64 55.23 81.86
CA THR A 841 -3.21 54.90 81.88
C THR A 841 -2.38 56.17 81.76
N PRO A 842 -1.73 56.63 82.84
CA PRO A 842 -0.91 57.84 82.82
C PRO A 842 0.35 57.66 81.98
N TYR A 843 0.76 58.70 81.25
CA TYR A 843 2.01 58.71 80.49
C TYR A 843 3.19 59.30 81.27
N SER A 844 2.98 59.71 82.53
CA SER A 844 4.02 60.20 83.43
C SER A 844 4.41 59.15 84.48
N ALA A 845 5.72 58.98 84.69
CA ALA A 845 6.26 58.16 85.77
C ALA A 845 6.12 58.82 87.16
N ASP A 846 5.79 60.11 87.17
CA ASP A 846 5.57 60.90 88.39
C ASP A 846 4.11 60.86 88.87
N SER A 847 3.22 60.14 88.16
CA SER A 847 1.84 59.95 88.57
C SER A 847 1.74 59.15 89.88
N ALA A 848 1.00 59.68 90.86
CA ALA A 848 0.66 58.97 92.10
C ALA A 848 -0.50 57.98 91.91
N GLY A 849 -1.15 58.05 90.75
CA GLY A 849 -2.29 57.25 90.34
C GLY A 849 -3.47 58.14 89.98
N LEU A 850 -4.21 57.77 88.93
CA LEU A 850 -5.41 58.50 88.49
C LEU A 850 -6.66 57.91 89.15
N ALA A 851 -7.54 58.76 89.64
CA ALA A 851 -8.85 58.40 90.17
C ALA A 851 -9.95 58.98 89.28
N VAL A 852 -10.85 58.12 88.79
CA VAL A 852 -12.10 58.56 88.16
C VAL A 852 -13.07 58.90 89.28
N VAL A 853 -13.29 60.20 89.52
CA VAL A 853 -14.08 60.70 90.66
C VAL A 853 -15.55 60.94 90.29
N GLU A 854 -15.84 61.12 89.02
CA GLU A 854 -17.20 61.24 88.49
C GLU A 854 -17.33 60.47 87.17
N ARG A 855 -18.47 59.81 86.98
CA ARG A 855 -18.81 59.11 85.75
C ARG A 855 -20.30 59.21 85.46
N SER A 856 -20.64 59.59 84.23
CA SER A 856 -21.99 59.62 83.68
C SER A 856 -21.94 59.21 82.20
N THR A 857 -23.09 58.99 81.57
CA THR A 857 -23.19 58.78 80.11
C THR A 857 -22.89 60.05 79.30
N GLU A 858 -22.78 61.21 79.96
CA GLU A 858 -22.44 62.50 79.34
C GLU A 858 -20.94 62.82 79.46
N HIS A 859 -20.31 62.53 80.59
CA HIS A 859 -18.94 62.97 80.88
C HIS A 859 -18.24 62.12 81.96
N LEU A 860 -16.92 62.27 82.04
CA LEU A 860 -16.06 61.69 83.07
C LEU A 860 -15.20 62.77 83.71
N VAL A 861 -14.96 62.65 85.02
CA VAL A 861 -13.97 63.49 85.71
C VAL A 861 -12.87 62.61 86.27
N VAL A 862 -11.63 62.93 85.93
CA VAL A 862 -10.43 62.23 86.39
C VAL A 862 -9.53 63.19 87.16
N GLU A 863 -9.05 62.76 88.32
CA GLU A 863 -8.13 63.50 89.19
C GLU A 863 -6.86 62.70 89.46
N ASP A 864 -5.73 63.39 89.63
CA ASP A 864 -4.50 62.79 90.17
C ASP A 864 -4.60 62.67 91.69
N LEU A 865 -4.19 61.53 92.25
CA LEU A 865 -4.30 61.25 93.68
C LEU A 865 -3.43 62.15 94.56
N ASP A 866 -2.36 62.72 94.00
CA ASP A 866 -1.51 63.71 94.68
C ASP A 866 -1.98 65.17 94.44
N GLY A 867 -2.95 65.38 93.54
CA GLY A 867 -3.69 66.64 93.37
C GLY A 867 -2.96 67.81 92.74
N GLU A 868 -1.75 67.62 92.19
CA GLU A 868 -0.93 68.68 91.58
C GLU A 868 -0.31 68.26 90.21
N GLY A 869 -0.78 67.17 89.59
CA GLY A 869 -0.18 66.61 88.37
C GLY A 869 -0.69 67.20 87.06
N ASP A 870 0.21 67.71 86.21
CA ASP A 870 -0.07 68.15 84.83
C ASP A 870 0.60 67.20 83.82
N TYR A 871 -0.16 66.22 83.30
CA TYR A 871 0.32 65.27 82.29
C TYR A 871 -0.82 64.62 81.50
N GLU A 872 -0.49 64.08 80.32
CA GLU A 872 -1.41 63.30 79.49
C GLU A 872 -1.61 61.86 79.99
N PHE A 873 -2.81 61.33 79.77
CA PHE A 873 -3.15 59.92 79.97
C PHE A 873 -4.11 59.43 78.89
N SER A 874 -4.01 58.16 78.51
CA SER A 874 -5.07 57.53 77.71
C SER A 874 -6.20 57.03 78.58
N TYR A 875 -7.41 57.07 78.03
CA TYR A 875 -8.59 56.49 78.64
C TYR A 875 -9.35 55.60 77.65
N THR A 876 -9.99 54.55 78.16
CA THR A 876 -10.98 53.74 77.46
C THR A 876 -12.22 53.62 78.35
N VAL A 877 -13.38 53.85 77.77
CA VAL A 877 -14.68 53.91 78.45
C VAL A 877 -15.59 52.92 77.79
N ARG A 878 -16.18 52.03 78.58
CA ARG A 878 -17.13 51.03 78.12
C ARG A 878 -18.41 51.11 78.93
N GLY A 879 -19.56 51.12 78.25
CA GLY A 879 -20.87 51.06 78.89
C GLY A 879 -21.75 49.98 78.27
N THR A 880 -22.62 49.35 79.06
CA THR A 880 -23.59 48.39 78.53
C THR A 880 -24.61 49.12 77.65
N ARG A 881 -24.98 48.53 76.51
CA ARG A 881 -25.99 49.14 75.64
C ARG A 881 -27.39 49.06 76.26
N ASP A 882 -28.10 50.18 76.31
CA ASP A 882 -29.45 50.32 76.86
C ASP A 882 -30.45 49.39 76.14
N GLY A 883 -31.18 48.58 76.92
CA GLY A 883 -32.14 47.57 76.44
C GLY A 883 -31.52 46.25 75.95
N TYR A 884 -30.22 46.05 76.18
CA TYR A 884 -29.46 44.84 75.81
C TYR A 884 -28.64 44.27 76.98
N GLU A 885 -28.90 44.71 78.20
CA GLU A 885 -28.20 44.36 79.44
C GLU A 885 -28.18 42.84 79.67
N ASP A 886 -29.27 42.16 79.32
CA ASP A 886 -29.44 40.71 79.48
C ASP A 886 -29.31 39.92 78.16
N LYS A 887 -28.89 40.56 77.06
CA LYS A 887 -28.84 39.91 75.73
C LYS A 887 -27.44 39.44 75.37
N GLN A 888 -27.31 38.14 75.10
CA GLN A 888 -26.08 37.54 74.60
C GLN A 888 -25.85 37.86 73.11
N VAL A 889 -24.61 38.20 72.76
CA VAL A 889 -24.17 38.52 71.38
C VAL A 889 -24.28 37.30 70.45
N VAL A 890 -24.13 36.09 71.02
CA VAL A 890 -24.34 34.81 70.35
C VAL A 890 -25.57 34.16 70.95
N ARG A 891 -26.55 33.79 70.12
CA ARG A 891 -27.83 33.22 70.56
C ARG A 891 -28.30 32.09 69.64
N GLU A 892 -29.24 31.28 70.16
CA GLU A 892 -29.94 30.30 69.32
C GLU A 892 -30.79 31.05 68.26
N PRO A 893 -30.86 30.56 67.00
CA PRO A 893 -31.67 31.17 65.95
C PRO A 893 -33.13 31.26 66.38
N SER A 894 -33.73 32.45 66.34
CA SER A 894 -35.13 32.60 66.73
C SER A 894 -36.05 32.00 65.65
N GLU A 895 -36.90 31.01 66.01
CA GLU A 895 -37.97 30.54 65.10
C GLU A 895 -38.88 31.72 64.73
N ALA A 896 -38.95 32.01 63.44
CA ALA A 896 -39.72 33.12 62.88
C ALA A 896 -41.18 33.09 63.36
N THR A 897 -41.57 34.09 64.15
CA THR A 897 -42.98 34.39 64.42
C THR A 897 -43.40 35.57 63.55
N ALA A 898 -44.11 35.27 62.47
CA ALA A 898 -44.92 36.23 61.75
C ALA A 898 -46.05 36.73 62.66
N THR A 899 -46.16 38.04 62.93
CA THR A 899 -47.46 38.76 62.98
C THR A 899 -47.33 40.29 63.17
N GLU A 900 -48.14 40.96 62.35
CA GLU A 900 -48.82 42.26 62.51
C GLU A 900 -48.10 43.61 62.31
N SER A 901 -48.73 44.38 61.41
CA SER A 901 -48.49 45.75 61.01
C SER A 901 -48.79 46.78 62.10
N ALA A 902 -48.02 47.87 62.13
CA ALA A 902 -48.51 49.18 62.57
C ALA A 902 -48.11 50.27 61.58
N SER A 903 -49.12 50.99 61.08
CA SER A 903 -49.01 52.18 60.22
C SER A 903 -48.19 53.30 60.90
N PRO A 904 -47.55 54.21 60.14
CA PRO A 904 -47.01 55.44 60.69
C PRO A 904 -48.16 56.40 61.03
N ALA A 905 -48.13 56.97 62.24
CA ALA A 905 -48.93 58.11 62.64
C ALA A 905 -48.01 59.33 62.80
N ASP A 906 -48.54 60.48 62.38
CA ASP A 906 -47.94 61.82 62.37
C ASP A 906 -47.20 62.21 63.67
N ASP A 907 -45.98 62.74 63.53
CA ASP A 907 -45.60 64.12 63.92
C ASP A 907 -44.34 64.56 63.15
#